data_AF-A0A1H1W454-F1
#
_entry.id   AF-A0A1H1W454-F1
#
_cell.length_a   1.000
_cell.length_b   1.000
_cell.length_c   1.000
_cell.angle_alpha   90.00
_cell.angle_beta   90.00
_cell.angle_gamma   90.00
#
_symmetry.space_group_name_H-M   'P 1'
#
loop_
_entity.id
_entity.type
_entity.pdbx_description
1 polymer ?
#
loop_
_entity_poly.entity_id
_entity_poly.type
_entity_poly.pdbx_seq_one_letter_code
_entity_poly.pdbx_strand_id
1 'polypeptide(L)'
;MLKSAVWMRRPKSHGLAFEDRVWAMCARLGFSSMNRTRELKIRYGKSDNETKQLDVFAADDDVVLVIECKSSDKDQAPTYAFKTEIESIQGYRKGVTRQLRELFPDHKVKFVFATNNIGVSEETRERISNADIAYLDEESVAYYHELADHLGVAAKYQFLGNLFQGDKIQAMDATVAAIQGKMGGHTYYSFAIEPDRLLKLAYVLHRNNANSQWMPTYQRVIKRSRLKRVTEFVGRGGFFPNSLIINIETGRRGLRFERATTQAGESRLGVLHLPQKYRSAYVIDGQHRLYGFANSARANTELLPVVAFVDLPGDKQLELFMQINENQQAVPKNLRLTLKADLEWTSIDLRRRAQALKLKVAQQLGERKSSPLRGRVILGEEKSTDRLCITLDAINRGIDRGRFIGEFTSSEMKKVGSFYRGSNEATLRPLTEFLEYCFDHARDRLPLQWNAGKGEGGFVFTNPGTEAMLRVVGDIVDFLADQGKLDARVNTPKETFAQVREILDPLLNHLAPLSVEDIAEFKSWFGSGGPTKYLRRFQAALVECVDGFMPDGFDEWKANQEKQFNQESYSMINDIENHMKQDIRRRLQDRFRGTWIKDGVPKAVYARAESLRAEKQYEAPEGVTVDWWDCLYLIDYHSIMQQGSKALWDEIYDEAYTLPSDRKAGAWKSKLSWVVTLNEVRKKTHHSGGEAVTEEEYAFLQTLHSHFDLGGTGRND
;
A
#
# COMPACT_ATOMS: atom_id res chain seq x y z
N MET A 1 19.16 24.54 -36.58
CA MET A 1 20.56 24.40 -36.12
C MET A 1 20.86 22.92 -35.90
N LEU A 2 21.73 22.33 -36.72
CA LEU A 2 22.29 20.98 -36.46
C LEU A 2 23.33 21.11 -35.34
N LYS A 3 23.17 20.37 -34.23
CA LYS A 3 24.15 20.36 -33.14
C LYS A 3 25.46 19.75 -33.64
N SER A 4 26.53 20.56 -33.70
CA SER A 4 27.87 20.19 -34.19
C SER A 4 28.75 19.47 -33.17
N ALA A 5 28.22 19.13 -31.98
CA ALA A 5 28.96 18.39 -30.96
C ALA A 5 28.03 17.43 -30.20
N VAL A 6 28.50 16.19 -30.04
CA VAL A 6 27.87 15.14 -29.22
C VAL A 6 28.77 14.86 -28.02
N TRP A 7 28.25 15.02 -26.81
CA TRP A 7 28.97 14.64 -25.59
C TRP A 7 28.98 13.11 -25.48
N MET A 8 30.15 12.49 -25.65
CA MET A 8 30.33 11.06 -25.42
C MET A 8 30.80 10.81 -23.99
N ARG A 9 30.18 9.85 -23.30
CA ARG A 9 30.57 9.43 -21.94
C ARG A 9 30.96 7.96 -21.97
N ARG A 10 32.20 7.63 -21.62
CA ARG A 10 32.62 6.25 -21.35
C ARG A 10 32.14 5.83 -19.95
N PRO A 11 31.38 4.73 -19.80
CA PRO A 11 31.04 4.19 -18.49
C PRO A 11 32.30 3.79 -17.72
N LYS A 12 32.32 4.08 -16.41
CA LYS A 12 33.37 3.60 -15.49
C LYS A 12 33.24 2.08 -15.34
N SER A 13 34.35 1.38 -15.07
CA SER A 13 34.28 -0.04 -14.69
C SER A 13 33.43 -0.20 -13.44
N HIS A 14 32.87 -1.39 -13.21
CA HIS A 14 31.93 -1.62 -12.10
C HIS A 14 32.52 -1.25 -10.73
N GLY A 15 33.77 -1.67 -10.44
CA GLY A 15 34.48 -1.28 -9.22
C GLY A 15 34.79 0.22 -9.16
N LEU A 16 35.17 0.82 -10.30
CA LEU A 16 35.44 2.25 -10.39
C LEU A 16 34.17 3.08 -10.09
N ALA A 17 33.02 2.67 -10.64
CA ALA A 17 31.76 3.31 -10.35
C ALA A 17 31.36 3.16 -8.87
N PHE A 18 31.67 2.02 -8.25
CA PHE A 18 31.29 1.76 -6.87
C PHE A 18 32.12 2.54 -5.84
N GLU A 19 33.45 2.56 -5.90
CA GLU A 19 34.20 3.37 -4.90
C GLU A 19 33.89 4.86 -5.09
N ASP A 20 33.64 5.33 -6.32
CA ASP A 20 33.24 6.71 -6.56
C ASP A 20 31.85 7.01 -5.96
N ARG A 21 30.96 6.01 -5.93
CA ARG A 21 29.67 6.11 -5.24
C ARG A 21 29.88 6.18 -3.73
N VAL A 22 30.75 5.35 -3.14
CA VAL A 22 31.08 5.41 -1.71
C VAL A 22 31.76 6.74 -1.35
N TRP A 23 32.69 7.22 -2.17
CA TRP A 23 33.32 8.53 -2.03
C TRP A 23 32.26 9.65 -2.08
N ALA A 24 31.37 9.63 -3.08
CA ALA A 24 30.31 10.62 -3.20
C ALA A 24 29.33 10.59 -2.02
N MET A 25 29.12 9.42 -1.40
CA MET A 25 28.31 9.28 -0.19
C MET A 25 28.97 10.07 0.95
N CYS A 26 30.25 9.83 1.24
CA CYS A 26 31.01 10.57 2.25
C CYS A 26 31.03 12.08 1.97
N ALA A 27 31.27 12.49 0.72
CA ALA A 27 31.25 13.91 0.35
C ALA A 27 29.90 14.57 0.65
N ARG A 28 28.78 13.90 0.33
CA ARG A 28 27.42 14.39 0.61
C ARG A 28 27.07 14.41 2.10
N LEU A 29 27.65 13.50 2.87
CA LEU A 29 27.56 13.50 4.34
C LEU A 29 28.37 14.66 4.95
N GLY A 30 29.23 15.36 4.19
CA GLY A 30 29.96 16.53 4.69
C GLY A 30 31.23 16.18 5.46
N PHE A 31 31.90 15.07 5.10
CA PHE A 31 33.30 14.86 5.53
C PHE A 31 34.19 15.92 4.86
N SER A 32 35.01 16.61 5.66
CA SER A 32 35.77 17.79 5.25
C SER A 32 37.10 17.45 4.57
N SER A 33 37.69 16.30 4.90
CA SER A 33 38.97 15.83 4.35
C SER A 33 38.79 14.49 3.66
N MET A 34 39.12 14.39 2.38
CA MET A 34 38.93 13.18 1.57
C MET A 34 40.10 12.93 0.63
N ASN A 35 40.31 11.67 0.21
CA ASN A 35 41.32 11.39 -0.81
C ASN A 35 40.94 12.02 -2.16
N ARG A 36 41.87 12.78 -2.74
CA ARG A 36 41.71 13.43 -4.05
C ARG A 36 41.76 12.44 -5.22
N THR A 37 42.57 11.40 -5.07
CA THR A 37 42.75 10.33 -6.07
C THR A 37 42.66 8.97 -5.38
N ARG A 38 42.53 7.92 -6.18
CA ARG A 38 42.56 6.52 -5.72
C ARG A 38 43.95 6.01 -5.38
N GLU A 39 44.97 6.82 -5.64
CA GLU A 39 46.38 6.45 -5.44
C GLU A 39 46.88 6.76 -4.03
N LEU A 40 46.00 7.19 -3.12
CA LEU A 40 46.35 7.46 -1.75
C LEU A 40 46.93 6.19 -1.10
N LYS A 41 48.20 6.25 -0.75
CA LYS A 41 48.92 5.19 -0.04
C LYS A 41 49.31 5.68 1.34
N ILE A 42 49.01 4.87 2.35
CA ILE A 42 49.43 5.11 3.74
C ILE A 42 50.43 4.03 4.13
N ARG A 43 51.53 4.44 4.75
CA ARG A 43 52.50 3.52 5.32
C ARG A 43 51.90 2.85 6.55
N TYR A 44 52.09 1.54 6.72
CA TYR A 44 51.63 0.83 7.91
C TYR A 44 52.77 0.12 8.65
N GLY A 45 53.86 -0.19 7.96
CA GLY A 45 55.02 -0.84 8.55
C GLY A 45 56.18 0.10 8.89
N LYS A 46 57.35 -0.48 9.15
CA LYS A 46 58.60 0.25 9.41
C LYS A 46 59.37 0.51 8.12
N SER A 47 59.22 -0.38 7.13
CA SER A 47 59.91 -0.30 5.85
C SER A 47 59.17 0.61 4.88
N ASP A 48 59.89 1.30 3.99
CA ASP A 48 59.29 2.25 3.03
C ASP A 48 58.31 1.59 2.04
N ASN A 49 58.43 0.29 1.80
CA ASN A 49 57.58 -0.49 0.92
C ASN A 49 56.30 -1.04 1.61
N GLU A 50 56.20 -0.97 2.93
CA GLU A 50 55.02 -1.42 3.69
C GLU A 50 53.92 -0.35 3.65
N THR A 51 53.33 -0.20 2.46
CA THR A 51 52.27 0.77 2.17
C THR A 51 50.98 0.06 1.76
N LYS A 52 49.85 0.68 2.09
CA LYS A 52 48.52 0.21 1.69
C LYS A 52 47.82 1.33 0.94
N GLN A 53 47.37 1.03 -0.27
CA GLN A 53 46.46 1.90 -1.02
C GLN A 53 45.08 1.82 -0.40
N LEU A 54 44.45 2.98 -0.20
CA LEU A 54 43.10 3.11 0.33
C LEU A 54 42.14 3.50 -0.78
N ASP A 55 41.01 2.78 -0.89
CA ASP A 55 40.01 3.07 -1.92
C ASP A 55 39.29 4.39 -1.61
N VAL A 56 38.76 4.53 -0.40
CA VAL A 56 38.15 5.77 0.09
C VAL A 56 38.66 6.12 1.48
N PHE A 57 39.10 7.36 1.62
CA PHE A 57 39.47 8.01 2.88
C PHE A 57 38.53 9.20 3.09
N ALA A 58 37.96 9.30 4.29
CA ALA A 58 37.12 10.43 4.68
C ALA A 58 37.32 10.77 6.16
N ALA A 59 37.54 12.04 6.47
CA ALA A 59 37.68 12.53 7.83
C ALA A 59 36.85 13.80 8.04
N ASP A 60 36.32 13.94 9.26
CA ASP A 60 35.65 15.13 9.77
C ASP A 60 36.31 15.57 11.08
N ASP A 61 35.62 16.36 11.91
CA ASP A 61 36.19 16.92 13.15
C ASP A 61 36.43 15.88 14.27
N ASP A 62 35.80 14.71 14.21
CA ASP A 62 35.83 13.70 15.29
C ASP A 62 36.28 12.30 14.80
N VAL A 63 36.15 12.01 13.51
CA VAL A 63 36.23 10.66 12.95
C VAL A 63 37.08 10.61 11.69
N VAL A 64 37.84 9.52 11.55
CA VAL A 64 38.49 9.11 10.30
C VAL A 64 37.95 7.76 9.86
N LEU A 65 37.51 7.67 8.60
CA LEU A 65 37.03 6.46 7.96
C LEU A 65 38.03 5.99 6.91
N VAL A 66 38.38 4.71 6.99
CA VAL A 66 39.16 3.98 5.99
C VAL A 66 38.24 2.92 5.39
N ILE A 67 37.86 3.09 4.12
CA ILE A 67 36.86 2.25 3.47
C ILE A 67 37.52 1.46 2.34
N GLU A 68 37.42 0.14 2.41
CA GLU A 68 37.80 -0.79 1.33
C GLU A 68 36.54 -1.24 0.59
N CYS A 69 36.58 -1.27 -0.73
CA CYS A 69 35.45 -1.61 -1.57
C CYS A 69 35.69 -2.89 -2.36
N LYS A 70 34.67 -3.74 -2.45
CA LYS A 70 34.63 -4.89 -3.35
C LYS A 70 33.35 -4.87 -4.18
N SER A 71 33.44 -5.30 -5.43
CA SER A 71 32.27 -5.34 -6.30
C SER A 71 32.39 -6.47 -7.31
N SER A 72 31.25 -6.96 -7.79
CA SER A 72 31.20 -7.94 -8.89
C SER A 72 30.31 -7.43 -10.01
N ASP A 73 30.78 -7.52 -11.24
CA ASP A 73 30.05 -7.18 -12.47
C ASP A 73 29.27 -8.37 -13.07
N LYS A 74 29.19 -9.49 -12.34
CA LYS A 74 28.43 -10.67 -12.77
C LYS A 74 26.93 -10.38 -12.74
N ASP A 75 26.21 -10.95 -13.71
CA ASP A 75 24.74 -10.83 -13.82
C ASP A 75 24.01 -11.32 -12.57
N GLN A 76 24.55 -12.37 -11.93
CA GLN A 76 24.10 -12.83 -10.62
C GLN A 76 25.17 -12.53 -9.57
N ALA A 77 24.75 -11.89 -8.48
CA ALA A 77 25.60 -11.57 -7.35
C ALA A 77 26.27 -12.84 -6.80
N PRO A 78 27.60 -13.00 -6.90
CA PRO A 78 28.30 -14.12 -6.28
C PRO A 78 28.30 -13.97 -4.76
N THR A 79 28.43 -15.08 -4.03
CA THR A 79 28.62 -15.06 -2.57
C THR A 79 30.08 -15.33 -2.22
N TYR A 80 30.68 -14.50 -1.37
CA TYR A 80 32.08 -14.65 -0.93
C TYR A 80 32.22 -14.63 0.59
N ALA A 81 33.23 -15.34 1.10
CA ALA A 81 33.53 -15.43 2.55
C ALA A 81 34.54 -14.38 3.06
N PHE A 82 35.17 -13.61 2.16
CA PHE A 82 36.08 -12.49 2.42
C PHE A 82 37.18 -12.70 3.47
N LYS A 83 37.62 -13.94 3.70
CA LYS A 83 38.61 -14.27 4.74
C LYS A 83 39.92 -13.50 4.54
N THR A 84 40.46 -13.54 3.32
CA THR A 84 41.73 -12.89 2.96
C THR A 84 41.66 -11.36 3.12
N GLU A 85 40.57 -10.74 2.69
CA GLU A 85 40.35 -9.29 2.83
C GLU A 85 40.28 -8.86 4.30
N ILE A 86 39.53 -9.60 5.11
CA ILE A 86 39.38 -9.32 6.55
C ILE A 86 40.73 -9.46 7.26
N GLU A 87 41.47 -10.54 7.00
CA GLU A 87 42.81 -10.77 7.55
C GLU A 87 43.80 -9.68 7.12
N SER A 88 43.72 -9.24 5.86
CA SER A 88 44.53 -8.14 5.33
C SER A 88 44.26 -6.85 6.10
N ILE A 89 42.99 -6.45 6.26
CA ILE A 89 42.59 -5.26 7.03
C ILE A 89 43.14 -5.32 8.45
N GLN A 90 42.99 -6.46 9.14
CA GLN A 90 43.53 -6.64 10.48
C GLN A 90 45.06 -6.50 10.54
N GLY A 91 45.77 -6.97 9.51
CA GLY A 91 47.22 -6.88 9.40
C GLY A 91 47.74 -5.44 9.32
N TYR A 92 47.17 -4.60 8.46
CA TYR A 92 47.66 -3.21 8.30
C TYR A 92 46.99 -2.18 9.22
N ARG A 93 45.83 -2.50 9.81
CA ARG A 93 45.01 -1.58 10.62
C ARG A 93 45.80 -0.82 11.67
N LYS A 94 46.60 -1.52 12.48
CA LYS A 94 47.35 -0.88 13.59
C LYS A 94 48.36 0.14 13.08
N GLY A 95 49.04 -0.19 11.98
CA GLY A 95 50.03 0.67 11.34
C GLY A 95 49.42 1.91 10.71
N VAL A 96 48.37 1.73 9.89
CA VAL A 96 47.61 2.84 9.30
C VAL A 96 47.02 3.74 10.38
N THR A 97 46.42 3.16 11.43
CA THR A 97 45.84 3.94 12.53
C THR A 97 46.89 4.80 13.24
N ARG A 98 48.11 4.28 13.45
CA ARG A 98 49.20 5.04 14.06
C ARG A 98 49.56 6.28 13.22
N GLN A 99 49.73 6.10 11.91
CA GLN A 99 50.08 7.19 11.00
C GLN A 99 48.93 8.20 10.85
N LEU A 100 47.69 7.73 10.80
CA LEU A 100 46.53 8.62 10.78
C LEU A 100 46.43 9.45 12.06
N ARG A 101 46.79 8.92 13.23
CA ARG A 101 46.81 9.68 14.49
C ARG A 101 47.90 10.75 14.54
N GLU A 102 48.94 10.68 13.72
CA GLU A 102 49.92 11.77 13.59
C GLU A 102 49.30 13.00 12.92
N LEU A 103 48.35 12.77 12.00
CA LEU A 103 47.61 13.82 11.28
C LEU A 103 46.30 14.21 11.98
N PHE A 104 45.68 13.26 12.67
CA PHE A 104 44.36 13.37 13.32
C PHE A 104 44.43 12.82 14.77
N PRO A 105 45.09 13.54 15.72
CA PRO A 105 45.45 12.99 17.04
C PRO A 105 44.26 12.53 17.88
N ASP A 106 43.20 13.34 17.93
CA ASP A 106 42.03 13.09 18.77
C ASP A 106 40.87 12.39 18.03
N HIS A 107 41.12 11.96 16.78
CA HIS A 107 40.06 11.38 15.96
C HIS A 107 39.95 9.89 16.15
N LYS A 108 38.70 9.41 16.09
CA LYS A 108 38.42 7.98 16.12
C LYS A 108 38.52 7.39 14.71
N VAL A 109 39.44 6.45 14.54
CA VAL A 109 39.63 5.74 13.26
C VAL A 109 38.72 4.50 13.19
N LYS A 110 37.95 4.34 12.11
CA LYS A 110 37.13 3.14 11.83
C LYS A 110 37.40 2.61 10.43
N PHE A 111 37.48 1.28 10.34
CA PHE A 111 37.63 0.56 9.09
C PHE A 111 36.25 0.08 8.64
N VAL A 112 35.95 0.28 7.36
CA VAL A 112 34.68 -0.07 6.74
C VAL A 112 34.95 -0.95 5.52
N PHE A 113 34.18 -2.01 5.36
CA PHE A 113 34.20 -2.90 4.20
C PHE A 113 32.90 -2.76 3.43
N ALA A 114 32.99 -2.20 2.23
CA ALA A 114 31.84 -1.90 1.38
C ALA A 114 31.75 -2.88 0.21
N THR A 115 30.56 -3.40 -0.08
CA THR A 115 30.33 -4.34 -1.20
C THR A 115 29.25 -3.83 -2.15
N ASN A 116 29.35 -4.23 -3.42
CA ASN A 116 28.33 -3.97 -4.43
C ASN A 116 28.11 -5.18 -5.33
N ASN A 117 26.85 -5.61 -5.41
CA ASN A 117 26.43 -6.78 -6.19
C ASN A 117 27.16 -8.06 -5.75
N ILE A 118 27.29 -8.25 -4.44
CA ILE A 118 27.91 -9.43 -3.82
C ILE A 118 27.02 -9.90 -2.67
N GLY A 119 26.67 -11.19 -2.66
CA GLY A 119 26.02 -11.85 -1.54
C GLY A 119 27.00 -12.07 -0.39
N VAL A 120 26.55 -11.81 0.84
CA VAL A 120 27.34 -12.05 2.06
C VAL A 120 26.50 -12.86 3.03
N SER A 121 27.01 -14.03 3.42
CA SER A 121 26.35 -14.91 4.40
C SER A 121 26.39 -14.30 5.81
N GLU A 122 25.48 -14.73 6.67
CA GLU A 122 25.44 -14.27 8.07
C GLU A 122 26.76 -14.59 8.81
N GLU A 123 27.33 -15.79 8.60
CA GLU A 123 28.64 -16.17 9.14
C GLU A 123 29.76 -15.18 8.72
N THR A 124 29.73 -14.72 7.45
CA THR A 124 30.72 -13.76 6.96
C THR A 124 30.50 -12.39 7.59
N ARG A 125 29.25 -11.96 7.77
CA ARG A 125 28.93 -10.71 8.48
C ARG A 125 29.41 -10.74 9.92
N GLU A 126 29.21 -11.85 10.62
CA GLU A 126 29.72 -12.05 11.99
C GLU A 126 31.25 -11.97 12.01
N ARG A 127 31.94 -12.56 11.04
CA ARG A 127 33.41 -12.48 10.94
C ARG A 127 33.91 -11.05 10.74
N ILE A 128 33.25 -10.27 9.87
CA ILE A 128 33.57 -8.84 9.64
C ILE A 128 33.38 -8.05 10.95
N SER A 129 32.25 -8.27 11.64
CA SER A 129 31.94 -7.62 12.92
C SER A 129 32.94 -7.98 14.02
N ASN A 130 33.29 -9.26 14.17
CA ASN A 130 34.28 -9.74 15.13
C ASN A 130 35.69 -9.19 14.88
N ALA A 131 36.00 -8.79 13.64
CA ALA A 131 37.23 -8.09 13.29
C ALA A 131 37.19 -6.58 13.60
N ASP A 132 36.11 -6.07 14.20
CA ASP A 132 35.82 -4.66 14.44
C ASP A 132 35.92 -3.80 13.15
N ILE A 133 35.36 -4.35 12.08
CA ILE A 133 35.21 -3.71 10.76
C ILE A 133 33.70 -3.48 10.55
N ALA A 134 33.31 -2.29 10.13
CA ALA A 134 31.92 -2.02 9.77
C ALA A 134 31.61 -2.52 8.36
N TYR A 135 30.41 -3.04 8.12
CA TYR A 135 30.00 -3.55 6.81
C TYR A 135 28.95 -2.64 6.17
N LEU A 136 29.10 -2.35 4.86
CA LEU A 136 28.12 -1.62 4.06
C LEU A 136 27.88 -2.35 2.73
N ASP A 137 26.65 -2.77 2.46
CA ASP A 137 26.28 -3.27 1.13
C ASP A 137 25.78 -2.13 0.21
N GLU A 138 25.46 -2.47 -1.04
CA GLU A 138 24.99 -1.47 -2.01
C GLU A 138 23.71 -0.76 -1.58
N GLU A 139 22.86 -1.43 -0.80
CA GLU A 139 21.62 -0.88 -0.26
C GLU A 139 21.91 0.11 0.87
N SER A 140 22.88 -0.19 1.74
CA SER A 140 23.36 0.70 2.78
C SER A 140 23.96 1.97 2.19
N VAL A 141 24.81 1.84 1.16
CA VAL A 141 25.41 2.98 0.45
C VAL A 141 24.34 3.82 -0.25
N ALA A 142 23.38 3.18 -0.92
CA ALA A 142 22.24 3.87 -1.53
C ALA A 142 21.42 4.65 -0.51
N TYR A 143 21.14 4.03 0.63
CA TYR A 143 20.36 4.63 1.71
C TYR A 143 21.04 5.88 2.27
N TYR A 144 22.34 5.86 2.57
CA TYR A 144 23.00 7.05 3.09
C TYR A 144 23.16 8.15 2.03
N HIS A 145 23.24 7.79 0.75
CA HIS A 145 23.13 8.75 -0.35
C HIS A 145 21.79 9.47 -0.34
N GLU A 146 20.69 8.71 -0.29
CA GLU A 146 19.35 9.27 -0.24
C GLU A 146 19.13 10.05 1.06
N LEU A 147 19.61 9.55 2.19
CA LEU A 147 19.51 10.23 3.48
C LEU A 147 20.23 11.58 3.43
N ALA A 148 21.42 11.64 2.84
CA ALA A 148 22.15 12.89 2.63
C ALA A 148 21.40 13.85 1.68
N ASP A 149 20.69 13.35 0.67
CA ASP A 149 19.83 14.20 -0.18
C ASP A 149 18.67 14.83 0.59
N HIS A 150 18.19 14.16 1.65
CA HIS A 150 17.08 14.64 2.49
C HIS A 150 17.54 15.52 3.67
N LEU A 151 18.64 15.15 4.32
CA LEU A 151 19.16 15.77 5.54
C LEU A 151 20.34 16.72 5.32
N GLY A 152 20.98 16.69 4.15
CA GLY A 152 22.29 17.28 3.95
C GLY A 152 23.33 16.64 4.89
N VAL A 153 24.27 17.44 5.38
CA VAL A 153 25.35 16.99 6.29
C VAL A 153 24.82 16.39 7.59
N ALA A 154 23.58 16.70 7.99
CA ALA A 154 22.97 16.17 9.20
C ALA A 154 22.82 14.63 9.15
N ALA A 155 22.78 14.04 7.96
CA ALA A 155 22.81 12.59 7.78
C ALA A 155 24.09 11.94 8.33
N LYS A 156 25.19 12.70 8.44
CA LYS A 156 26.47 12.23 8.99
C LYS A 156 26.30 11.69 10.41
N TYR A 157 25.56 12.39 11.27
CA TYR A 157 25.32 11.94 12.64
C TYR A 157 24.59 10.59 12.69
N GLN A 158 23.69 10.32 11.74
CA GLN A 158 23.02 9.02 11.62
C GLN A 158 23.98 7.93 11.11
N PHE A 159 24.81 8.26 10.13
CA PHE A 159 25.82 7.34 9.63
C PHE A 159 26.86 6.97 10.70
N LEU A 160 27.44 7.96 11.37
CA LEU A 160 28.39 7.77 12.47
C LEU A 160 27.75 7.06 13.65
N GLY A 161 26.51 7.42 14.00
CA GLY A 161 25.73 6.73 15.02
C GLY A 161 25.66 5.23 14.76
N ASN A 162 25.36 4.82 13.52
CA ASN A 162 25.28 3.42 13.14
C ASN A 162 26.66 2.74 13.11
N LEU A 163 27.70 3.41 12.61
CA LEU A 163 29.06 2.87 12.54
C LEU A 163 29.72 2.65 13.91
N PHE A 164 29.38 3.49 14.90
CA PHE A 164 30.00 3.52 16.22
C PHE A 164 29.03 3.20 17.35
N GLN A 165 27.92 2.53 17.04
CA GLN A 165 26.86 2.25 18.01
C GLN A 165 27.42 1.68 19.32
N GLY A 166 27.09 2.35 20.43
CA GLY A 166 27.50 1.93 21.78
C GLY A 166 28.94 2.29 22.17
N ASP A 167 29.77 2.75 21.23
CA ASP A 167 31.12 3.21 21.51
C ASP A 167 31.14 4.60 22.16
N LYS A 168 32.20 4.87 22.91
CA LYS A 168 32.40 6.18 23.56
C LYS A 168 32.72 7.28 22.54
N ILE A 169 32.15 8.46 22.73
CA ILE A 169 32.51 9.72 22.05
C ILE A 169 33.68 10.34 22.83
N GLN A 170 34.83 10.55 22.18
CA GLN A 170 36.07 10.96 22.87
C GLN A 170 36.06 12.43 23.30
N ALA A 171 35.55 13.34 22.46
CA ALA A 171 35.60 14.80 22.66
C ALA A 171 34.20 15.40 22.88
N MET A 172 33.55 15.09 24.01
CA MET A 172 32.25 15.67 24.34
C MET A 172 32.12 16.02 25.84
N ASP A 173 31.79 17.27 26.15
CA ASP A 173 31.23 17.62 27.45
C ASP A 173 29.84 16.98 27.59
N ALA A 174 29.70 16.11 28.58
CA ALA A 174 28.50 15.31 28.80
C ALA A 174 27.60 15.87 29.90
N THR A 175 27.90 17.04 30.45
CA THR A 175 27.14 17.60 31.57
C THR A 175 26.15 18.67 31.12
N VAL A 176 24.95 18.64 31.70
CA VAL A 176 23.92 19.68 31.51
C VAL A 176 23.25 20.01 32.83
N ALA A 177 22.91 21.28 33.05
CA ALA A 177 22.05 21.67 34.16
C ALA A 177 20.62 21.19 33.87
N ALA A 178 20.02 20.45 34.80
CA ALA A 178 18.75 19.77 34.57
C ALA A 178 17.81 19.81 35.79
N ILE A 179 16.52 19.72 35.49
CA ILE A 179 15.43 19.55 36.44
C ILE A 179 14.92 18.11 36.31
N GLN A 180 15.02 17.32 37.38
CA GLN A 180 14.45 15.98 37.46
C GLN A 180 13.00 16.05 37.98
N GLY A 181 12.09 15.36 37.31
CA GLY A 181 10.69 15.22 37.73
C GLY A 181 10.12 13.83 37.43
N LYS A 182 8.83 13.67 37.73
CA LYS A 182 8.03 12.49 37.35
C LYS A 182 6.84 12.89 36.50
N MET A 183 6.56 12.11 35.45
CA MET A 183 5.42 12.32 34.54
C MET A 183 4.91 10.97 34.04
N GLY A 184 3.61 10.70 34.20
CA GLY A 184 3.01 9.44 33.74
C GLY A 184 3.65 8.18 34.35
N GLY A 185 4.15 8.25 35.59
CA GLY A 185 4.87 7.15 36.24
C GLY A 185 6.35 7.01 35.86
N HIS A 186 6.85 7.78 34.89
CA HIS A 186 8.23 7.75 34.43
C HIS A 186 9.05 8.92 34.98
N THR A 187 10.35 8.70 35.17
CA THR A 187 11.30 9.78 35.49
C THR A 187 11.67 10.51 34.21
N TYR A 188 11.67 11.84 34.25
CA TYR A 188 12.14 12.66 33.15
C TYR A 188 13.10 13.75 33.65
N TYR A 189 13.90 14.28 32.73
CA TYR A 189 14.78 15.42 32.94
C TYR A 189 14.42 16.53 31.96
N SER A 190 14.35 17.77 32.44
CA SER A 190 14.24 18.96 31.59
C SER A 190 15.54 19.74 31.63
N PHE A 191 16.13 20.02 30.47
CA PHE A 191 17.39 20.76 30.37
C PHE A 191 17.48 21.52 29.05
N ALA A 192 18.48 22.39 28.91
CA ALA A 192 18.81 23.05 27.66
C ALA A 192 20.21 22.61 27.18
N ILE A 193 20.37 22.39 25.88
CA ILE A 193 21.63 21.88 25.28
C ILE A 193 21.86 22.46 23.89
N GLU A 194 23.13 22.62 23.53
CA GLU A 194 23.56 22.98 22.19
C GLU A 194 23.19 21.90 21.16
N PRO A 195 22.62 22.27 19.99
CA PRO A 195 22.29 21.32 18.93
C PRO A 195 23.43 20.41 18.52
N ASP A 196 24.67 20.92 18.37
CA ASP A 196 25.81 20.10 17.95
C ASP A 196 26.10 18.97 18.95
N ARG A 197 26.09 19.29 20.25
CA ARG A 197 26.26 18.32 21.33
C ARG A 197 25.15 17.27 21.32
N LEU A 198 23.90 17.69 21.14
CA LEU A 198 22.78 16.75 21.08
C LEU A 198 22.83 15.88 19.82
N LEU A 199 23.21 16.41 18.65
CA LEU A 199 23.30 15.67 17.39
C LEU A 199 24.29 14.50 17.45
N LYS A 200 25.39 14.61 18.21
CA LYS A 200 26.36 13.51 18.41
C LYS A 200 25.79 12.33 19.20
N LEU A 201 24.85 12.59 20.11
CA LEU A 201 24.15 11.58 20.91
C LEU A 201 22.90 11.06 20.22
N ALA A 202 22.24 11.96 19.50
CA ALA A 202 20.90 11.79 18.98
C ALA A 202 20.86 10.81 17.82
N TYR A 203 19.84 9.98 17.82
CA TYR A 203 19.50 9.19 16.64
C TYR A 203 18.01 9.23 16.37
N VAL A 204 17.71 9.02 15.10
CA VAL A 204 16.37 8.84 14.58
C VAL A 204 16.28 7.46 13.97
N LEU A 205 15.20 6.76 14.30
CA LEU A 205 14.93 5.45 13.72
C LEU A 205 14.31 5.64 12.34
N HIS A 206 15.15 5.59 11.30
CA HIS A 206 14.72 5.53 9.91
C HIS A 206 14.52 4.09 9.46
N ARG A 207 13.44 3.84 8.72
CA ARG A 207 13.19 2.53 8.10
C ARG A 207 14.19 2.28 6.99
N ASN A 208 15.05 1.28 7.16
CA ASN A 208 15.89 0.75 6.10
C ASN A 208 16.09 -0.76 6.25
N ASN A 209 16.09 -1.46 5.11
CA ASN A 209 16.32 -2.90 4.95
C ASN A 209 17.67 -3.38 5.53
N ALA A 210 18.66 -2.48 5.63
CA ALA A 210 19.99 -2.79 6.16
C ALA A 210 20.03 -3.04 7.69
N ASN A 211 18.98 -2.63 8.44
CA ASN A 211 18.94 -2.70 9.91
C ASN A 211 17.81 -3.63 10.42
N SER A 212 17.49 -4.69 9.68
CA SER A 212 16.37 -5.60 9.97
C SER A 212 16.43 -6.33 11.32
N GLN A 213 17.53 -6.23 12.07
CA GLN A 213 17.80 -7.10 13.23
C GLN A 213 17.67 -6.40 14.60
N TRP A 214 17.64 -5.06 14.71
CA TRP A 214 17.87 -4.42 16.02
C TRP A 214 16.88 -3.35 16.51
N MET A 215 15.87 -2.95 15.74
CA MET A 215 14.61 -2.40 16.26
C MET A 215 13.73 -2.06 15.05
N PRO A 216 12.43 -2.41 15.07
CA PRO A 216 11.50 -1.90 14.07
C PRO A 216 11.45 -0.36 14.16
N THR A 217 11.53 0.30 13.00
CA THR A 217 12.01 1.69 12.86
C THR A 217 10.85 2.63 12.54
N TYR A 218 10.70 3.71 13.32
CA TYR A 218 9.37 4.31 13.54
C TYR A 218 9.29 5.83 13.50
N GLN A 219 10.06 6.50 12.64
CA GLN A 219 9.92 7.94 12.49
C GLN A 219 9.57 8.37 11.07
N ARG A 220 8.99 9.57 10.99
CA ARG A 220 8.73 10.26 9.72
C ARG A 220 10.01 10.38 8.92
N VAL A 221 9.95 10.10 7.62
CA VAL A 221 11.03 10.47 6.72
C VAL A 221 11.21 11.98 6.81
N ILE A 222 12.43 12.44 7.07
CA ILE A 222 12.70 13.87 7.19
C ILE A 222 12.56 14.49 5.81
N LYS A 223 11.44 15.18 5.56
CA LYS A 223 11.19 15.85 4.27
C LYS A 223 12.19 16.99 4.04
N ARG A 224 12.96 16.90 2.96
CA ARG A 224 13.92 17.92 2.51
C ARG A 224 13.34 19.33 2.47
N SER A 225 12.12 19.49 1.95
CA SER A 225 11.45 20.79 1.86
C SER A 225 11.13 21.40 3.22
N ARG A 226 10.74 20.59 4.20
CA ARG A 226 10.48 21.04 5.57
C ARG A 226 11.79 21.40 6.28
N LEU A 227 12.81 20.56 6.14
CA LEU A 227 14.13 20.83 6.70
C LEU A 227 14.72 22.13 6.14
N LYS A 228 14.69 22.32 4.82
CA LYS A 228 15.15 23.56 4.17
C LYS A 228 14.43 24.80 4.71
N ARG A 229 13.10 24.75 4.85
CA ARG A 229 12.33 25.85 5.45
C ARG A 229 12.72 26.11 6.91
N VAL A 230 12.96 25.07 7.70
CA VAL A 230 13.40 25.20 9.10
C VAL A 230 14.80 25.82 9.15
N THR A 231 15.74 25.36 8.34
CA THR A 231 17.10 25.92 8.26
C THR A 231 17.07 27.38 7.79
N GLU A 232 16.27 27.71 6.77
CA GLU A 232 16.08 29.10 6.33
C GLU A 232 15.45 29.98 7.43
N PHE A 233 14.47 29.46 8.16
CA PHE A 233 13.83 30.17 9.28
C PHE A 233 14.84 30.46 10.41
N VAL A 234 15.62 29.46 10.82
CA VAL A 234 16.68 29.63 11.83
C VAL A 234 17.76 30.58 11.33
N GLY A 235 18.16 30.48 10.05
CA GLY A 235 19.16 31.34 9.44
C GLY A 235 18.74 32.82 9.36
N ARG A 236 17.43 33.10 9.26
CA ARG A 236 16.86 34.47 9.27
C ARG A 236 16.59 35.04 10.68
N GLY A 237 17.05 34.35 11.73
CA GLY A 237 16.88 34.80 13.11
C GLY A 237 15.63 34.24 13.83
N GLY A 238 14.87 33.34 13.19
CA GLY A 238 13.79 32.60 13.85
C GLY A 238 14.29 31.68 14.97
N PHE A 239 13.40 31.29 15.89
CA PHE A 239 13.70 30.41 17.02
C PHE A 239 12.51 29.48 17.35
N PHE A 240 12.78 28.38 18.06
CA PHE A 240 11.76 27.41 18.49
C PHE A 240 11.68 27.33 20.02
N PRO A 241 10.60 27.79 20.65
CA PRO A 241 10.46 27.77 22.11
C PRO A 241 10.05 26.40 22.67
N ASN A 242 9.56 25.49 21.81
CA ASN A 242 9.03 24.20 22.24
C ASN A 242 10.14 23.17 22.46
N SER A 243 10.01 22.38 23.54
CA SER A 243 10.98 21.35 23.87
C SER A 243 11.07 20.25 22.80
N LEU A 244 12.28 19.73 22.62
CA LEU A 244 12.49 18.41 22.01
C LEU A 244 12.11 17.34 23.02
N ILE A 245 11.56 16.23 22.54
CA ILE A 245 11.25 15.08 23.40
C ILE A 245 12.20 13.96 23.00
N ILE A 246 12.98 13.47 23.95
CA ILE A 246 13.95 12.39 23.72
C ILE A 246 13.80 11.28 24.75
N ASN A 247 14.28 10.09 24.41
CA ASN A 247 14.54 9.02 25.37
C ASN A 247 16.05 8.75 25.45
N ILE A 248 16.61 8.74 26.65
CA ILE A 248 18.01 8.43 26.89
C ILE A 248 18.13 6.96 27.27
N GLU A 249 18.97 6.23 26.52
CA GLU A 249 19.31 4.84 26.79
C GLU A 249 20.58 4.77 27.64
N THR A 250 20.46 4.24 28.85
CA THR A 250 21.55 4.23 29.85
C THR A 250 22.28 2.89 29.92
N GLY A 251 21.67 1.84 29.37
CA GLY A 251 22.13 0.47 29.49
C GLY A 251 22.10 0.01 30.96
N ARG A 252 23.15 -0.67 31.43
CA ARG A 252 23.16 -1.28 32.77
C ARG A 252 23.56 -0.34 33.91
N ARG A 253 24.09 0.86 33.62
CA ARG A 253 24.73 1.73 34.64
C ARG A 253 23.84 2.86 35.16
N GLY A 254 22.67 3.08 34.57
CA GLY A 254 21.78 4.19 34.92
C GLY A 254 22.38 5.57 34.59
N LEU A 255 21.58 6.62 34.75
CA LEU A 255 22.04 8.01 34.63
C LEU A 255 22.58 8.53 35.96
N ARG A 256 23.68 9.31 35.88
CA ARG A 256 24.22 10.02 37.04
C ARG A 256 23.64 11.43 37.09
N PHE A 257 23.03 11.77 38.22
CA PHE A 257 22.45 13.08 38.48
C PHE A 257 22.96 13.62 39.82
N GLU A 258 23.75 14.69 39.77
CA GLU A 258 24.31 15.35 40.95
C GLU A 258 23.36 16.45 41.40
N ARG A 259 22.72 16.27 42.56
CA ARG A 259 21.71 17.21 43.05
C ARG A 259 22.36 18.51 43.55
N ALA A 260 21.74 19.63 43.22
CA ALA A 260 22.06 20.92 43.81
C ALA A 260 21.69 20.94 45.30
N THR A 261 22.34 21.81 46.07
CA THR A 261 22.11 21.95 47.52
C THR A 261 20.71 22.51 47.82
N THR A 262 20.21 23.39 46.96
CA THR A 262 18.90 24.04 47.09
C THR A 262 17.87 23.31 46.27
N GLN A 263 16.78 22.88 46.91
CA GLN A 263 15.67 22.13 46.30
C GLN A 263 14.36 22.88 46.57
N ALA A 264 13.44 22.86 45.61
CA ALA A 264 12.12 23.49 45.74
C ALA A 264 11.04 22.56 45.18
N GLY A 265 10.07 22.19 46.02
CA GLY A 265 8.95 21.32 45.65
C GLY A 265 9.33 19.86 45.35
N GLU A 266 8.52 19.17 44.55
CA GLU A 266 8.75 17.77 44.15
C GLU A 266 9.81 17.61 43.04
N SER A 267 10.14 18.69 42.33
CA SER A 267 11.17 18.73 41.31
C SER A 267 12.56 18.84 41.93
N ARG A 268 13.55 18.16 41.34
CA ARG A 268 14.93 18.20 41.84
C ARG A 268 15.88 18.90 40.87
N LEU A 269 16.64 19.87 41.34
CA LEU A 269 17.64 20.58 40.55
C LEU A 269 19.02 19.91 40.68
N GLY A 270 19.80 19.91 39.59
CA GLY A 270 21.14 19.32 39.59
C GLY A 270 21.85 19.32 38.24
N VAL A 271 23.00 18.66 38.21
CA VAL A 271 23.81 18.41 37.01
C VAL A 271 23.58 16.99 36.53
N LEU A 272 23.05 16.83 35.32
CA LEU A 272 22.85 15.55 34.65
C LEU A 272 24.07 15.21 33.80
N HIS A 273 24.57 13.98 33.95
CA HIS A 273 25.64 13.42 33.13
C HIS A 273 25.02 12.56 32.03
N LEU A 274 24.99 13.08 30.81
CA LEU A 274 24.52 12.40 29.61
C LEU A 274 25.43 11.22 29.24
N PRO A 275 24.93 10.15 28.60
CA PRO A 275 25.78 9.05 28.17
C PRO A 275 26.70 9.51 27.05
N GLN A 276 28.02 9.41 27.23
CA GLN A 276 29.02 9.73 26.18
C GLN A 276 29.13 8.63 25.12
N LYS A 277 28.00 8.16 24.57
CA LYS A 277 27.96 7.09 23.58
C LYS A 277 27.14 7.48 22.38
N TYR A 278 27.58 7.04 21.20
CA TYR A 278 26.80 7.14 19.97
C TYR A 278 25.49 6.36 20.09
N ARG A 279 24.40 6.93 19.53
CA ARG A 279 23.03 6.42 19.60
C ARG A 279 22.51 6.21 21.03
N SER A 280 22.77 7.17 21.92
CA SER A 280 22.27 7.10 23.31
C SER A 280 21.02 7.95 23.57
N ALA A 281 20.65 8.83 22.63
CA ALA A 281 19.46 9.68 22.74
C ALA A 281 18.52 9.47 21.55
N TYR A 282 17.42 8.76 21.75
CA TYR A 282 16.37 8.60 20.75
C TYR A 282 15.50 9.85 20.67
N VAL A 283 15.39 10.48 19.49
CA VAL A 283 14.54 11.66 19.32
C VAL A 283 13.10 11.24 19.07
N ILE A 284 12.20 11.43 20.04
CA ILE A 284 10.77 11.09 19.91
C ILE A 284 10.01 12.20 19.17
N ASP A 285 10.26 13.46 19.50
CA ASP A 285 9.70 14.63 18.80
C ASP A 285 10.73 15.73 18.58
N GLY A 286 10.54 16.48 17.50
CA GLY A 286 11.36 17.63 17.16
C GLY A 286 12.54 17.31 16.24
N GLN A 287 12.55 16.15 15.58
CA GLN A 287 13.58 15.76 14.62
C GLN A 287 13.93 16.87 13.60
N HIS A 288 12.94 17.46 12.91
CA HIS A 288 13.19 18.52 11.93
C HIS A 288 13.78 19.78 12.55
N ARG A 289 13.43 20.07 13.81
CA ARG A 289 13.98 21.23 14.55
C ARG A 289 15.45 20.97 14.82
N LEU A 290 15.79 19.84 15.44
CA LEU A 290 17.17 19.47 15.77
C LEU A 290 18.07 19.42 14.52
N TYR A 291 17.70 18.65 13.50
CA TYR A 291 18.51 18.54 12.28
C TYR A 291 18.56 19.84 11.47
N GLY A 292 17.60 20.75 11.65
CA GLY A 292 17.60 22.06 11.01
C GLY A 292 18.80 22.92 11.40
N PHE A 293 19.37 22.68 12.58
CA PHE A 293 20.56 23.36 13.09
C PHE A 293 21.87 22.79 12.55
N ALA A 294 21.91 21.59 11.98
CA ALA A 294 23.17 20.93 11.61
C ALA A 294 24.05 21.71 10.60
N ASN A 295 23.47 22.65 9.85
CA ASN A 295 24.20 23.55 8.93
C ASN A 295 24.21 25.02 9.40
N SER A 296 23.85 25.29 10.66
CA SER A 296 23.76 26.64 11.21
C SER A 296 24.95 26.93 12.11
N ALA A 297 25.55 28.12 11.97
CA ALA A 297 26.56 28.60 12.91
C ALA A 297 26.03 28.67 14.36
N ARG A 298 24.69 28.77 14.53
CA ARG A 298 24.01 28.78 15.84
C ARG A 298 24.00 27.42 16.55
N ALA A 299 24.41 26.33 15.87
CA ALA A 299 24.41 24.98 16.45
C ALA A 299 25.30 24.83 17.69
N ASN A 300 26.32 25.69 17.82
CA ASN A 300 27.27 25.69 18.94
C ASN A 300 26.97 26.76 20.01
N THR A 301 26.03 27.67 19.76
CA THR A 301 25.81 28.85 20.62
C THR A 301 24.40 28.90 21.21
N GLU A 302 23.41 28.31 20.55
CA GLU A 302 22.02 28.34 20.98
C GLU A 302 21.68 27.11 21.82
N LEU A 303 20.85 27.31 22.85
CA LEU A 303 20.40 26.23 23.72
C LEU A 303 18.95 25.86 23.38
N LEU A 304 18.74 24.60 23.00
CA LEU A 304 17.40 24.06 22.76
C LEU A 304 16.84 23.45 24.04
N PRO A 305 15.57 23.74 24.40
CA PRO A 305 14.91 23.05 25.50
C PRO A 305 14.65 21.58 25.15
N VAL A 306 14.89 20.67 26.11
CA VAL A 306 14.76 19.22 25.95
C VAL A 306 14.04 18.63 27.17
N VAL A 307 13.07 17.76 26.90
CA VAL A 307 12.47 16.84 27.88
C VAL A 307 12.96 15.43 27.55
N ALA A 308 13.72 14.82 28.46
CA ALA A 308 14.34 13.53 28.29
C ALA A 308 13.74 12.49 29.25
N PHE A 309 13.12 11.45 28.69
CA PHE A 309 12.78 10.24 29.43
C PHE A 309 14.00 9.32 29.54
N VAL A 310 13.96 8.38 30.48
CA VAL A 310 15.06 7.44 30.74
C VAL A 310 14.59 6.02 30.57
N ASP A 311 15.29 5.25 29.72
CA ASP A 311 15.06 3.83 29.49
C ASP A 311 13.56 3.51 29.26
N LEU A 312 12.86 4.40 28.57
CA LEU A 312 11.45 4.23 28.25
C LEU A 312 11.30 2.98 27.36
N PRO A 313 10.40 2.03 27.67
CA PRO A 313 10.16 0.86 26.83
C PRO A 313 9.79 1.25 25.39
N GLY A 314 10.21 0.45 24.40
CA GLY A 314 10.03 0.79 22.98
C GLY A 314 8.57 0.97 22.55
N ASP A 315 7.65 0.18 23.12
CA ASP A 315 6.20 0.33 22.94
C ASP A 315 5.70 1.69 23.49
N LYS A 316 6.23 2.15 24.63
CA LYS A 316 5.91 3.45 25.23
C LYS A 316 6.51 4.62 24.46
N GLN A 317 7.74 4.48 23.95
CA GLN A 317 8.32 5.46 23.04
C GLN A 317 7.44 5.67 21.80
N LEU A 318 6.92 4.56 21.25
CA LEU A 318 6.07 4.55 20.08
C LEU A 318 4.68 5.13 20.36
N GLU A 319 4.07 4.78 21.49
CA GLU A 319 2.80 5.36 21.95
C GLU A 319 2.93 6.89 22.09
N LEU A 320 4.02 7.36 22.71
CA LEU A 320 4.29 8.79 22.88
C LEU A 320 4.47 9.49 21.52
N PHE A 321 5.24 8.90 20.59
CA PHE A 321 5.38 9.40 19.22
C PHE A 321 4.02 9.54 18.52
N MET A 322 3.15 8.54 18.65
CA MET A 322 1.81 8.54 18.06
C MET A 322 0.92 9.64 18.67
N GLN A 323 0.85 9.73 20.00
CA GLN A 323 0.03 10.72 20.71
C GLN A 323 0.42 12.17 20.38
N ILE A 324 1.72 12.45 20.29
CA ILE A 324 2.23 13.79 19.94
C ILE A 324 1.82 14.16 18.50
N ASN A 325 1.94 13.21 17.57
CA ASN A 325 1.72 13.50 16.16
C ASN A 325 0.24 13.48 15.77
N GLU A 326 -0.59 12.61 16.34
CA GLU A 326 -2.04 12.54 16.03
C GLU A 326 -2.73 13.91 16.21
N ASN A 327 -2.29 14.73 17.16
CA ASN A 327 -2.87 16.05 17.45
C ASN A 327 -2.27 17.22 16.64
N GLN A 328 -1.12 17.06 15.97
CA GLN A 328 -0.44 18.14 15.25
C GLN A 328 -0.47 17.96 13.71
N GLN A 329 -0.29 16.73 13.23
CA GLN A 329 -0.36 16.35 11.82
C GLN A 329 -0.53 14.83 11.74
N ALA A 330 -1.55 14.31 11.05
CA ALA A 330 -1.81 12.86 11.02
C ALA A 330 -0.59 12.05 10.53
N VAL A 331 -0.27 10.95 11.22
CA VAL A 331 0.72 9.95 10.78
C VAL A 331 0.13 9.16 9.60
N PRO A 332 0.85 8.97 8.49
CA PRO A 332 0.35 8.21 7.33
C PRO A 332 -0.16 6.82 7.71
N LYS A 333 -1.25 6.38 7.06
CA LYS A 333 -1.93 5.11 7.39
C LYS A 333 -0.99 3.90 7.36
N ASN A 334 -0.18 3.73 6.33
CA ASN A 334 0.74 2.59 6.20
C ASN A 334 1.84 2.59 7.27
N LEU A 335 2.34 3.77 7.65
CA LEU A 335 3.26 3.89 8.77
C LEU A 335 2.55 3.44 10.06
N ARG A 336 1.35 3.98 10.37
CA ARG A 336 0.55 3.56 11.54
C ARG A 336 0.31 2.05 11.60
N LEU A 337 -0.02 1.43 10.47
CA LEU A 337 -0.21 -0.02 10.38
C LEU A 337 1.09 -0.78 10.65
N THR A 338 2.22 -0.26 10.18
CA THR A 338 3.53 -0.84 10.48
C THR A 338 3.84 -0.78 11.98
N LEU A 339 3.66 0.39 12.58
CA LEU A 339 3.82 0.65 14.02
C LEU A 339 2.95 -0.28 14.88
N LYS A 340 1.67 -0.38 14.50
CA LYS A 340 0.69 -1.21 15.20
C LYS A 340 1.07 -2.69 15.20
N ALA A 341 1.66 -3.18 14.11
CA ALA A 341 2.03 -4.58 13.98
C ALA A 341 3.04 -5.04 15.02
N ASP A 342 3.98 -4.17 15.36
CA ASP A 342 5.01 -4.48 16.36
C ASP A 342 4.52 -4.22 17.78
N LEU A 343 3.81 -3.11 18.01
CA LEU A 343 3.27 -2.76 19.33
C LEU A 343 2.29 -3.83 19.83
N GLU A 344 1.57 -4.47 18.91
CA GLU A 344 0.61 -5.53 19.23
C GLU A 344 1.19 -6.94 19.10
N TRP A 345 2.48 -7.10 18.74
CA TRP A 345 3.09 -8.42 18.46
C TRP A 345 3.01 -9.39 19.65
N THR A 346 3.24 -8.89 20.86
CA THR A 346 3.19 -9.65 22.12
C THR A 346 1.97 -9.29 22.98
N SER A 347 0.94 -8.66 22.38
CA SER A 347 -0.23 -8.20 23.12
C SER A 347 -0.97 -9.35 23.82
N ILE A 348 -1.41 -9.14 25.06
CA ILE A 348 -2.27 -10.08 25.78
C ILE A 348 -3.63 -10.26 25.06
N ASP A 349 -4.10 -9.24 24.34
CA ASP A 349 -5.30 -9.28 23.51
C ASP A 349 -5.01 -10.11 22.24
N LEU A 350 -5.60 -11.31 22.16
CA LEU A 350 -5.36 -12.24 21.04
C LEU A 350 -5.77 -11.66 19.69
N ARG A 351 -6.83 -10.85 19.64
CA ARG A 351 -7.29 -10.19 18.41
C ARG A 351 -6.25 -9.19 17.90
N ARG A 352 -5.68 -8.38 18.80
CA ARG A 352 -4.59 -7.45 18.46
C ARG A 352 -3.34 -8.22 18.01
N ARG A 353 -3.00 -9.31 18.70
CA ARG A 353 -1.87 -10.18 18.37
C ARG A 353 -1.98 -10.81 16.98
N ALA A 354 -3.16 -11.31 16.63
CA ALA A 354 -3.44 -11.85 15.29
C ALA A 354 -3.43 -10.77 14.21
N GLN A 355 -3.91 -9.56 14.53
CA GLN A 355 -3.83 -8.40 13.63
C GLN A 355 -2.38 -7.98 13.37
N ALA A 356 -1.53 -8.05 14.40
CA ALA A 356 -0.09 -7.83 14.27
C ALA A 356 0.57 -8.84 13.33
N LEU A 357 0.22 -10.12 13.43
CA LEU A 357 0.71 -11.17 12.53
C LEU A 357 0.36 -10.89 11.07
N LYS A 358 -0.90 -10.54 10.78
CA LYS A 358 -1.37 -10.20 9.43
C LYS A 358 -0.55 -9.05 8.82
N LEU A 359 -0.31 -8.01 9.62
CA LEU A 359 0.46 -6.85 9.20
C LEU A 359 1.95 -7.16 9.02
N LYS A 360 2.54 -8.04 9.84
CA LYS A 360 3.94 -8.46 9.68
C LYS A 360 4.17 -9.30 8.45
N VAL A 361 3.26 -10.21 8.11
CA VAL A 361 3.31 -10.93 6.83
C VAL A 361 3.26 -9.93 5.66
N ALA A 362 2.33 -8.96 5.71
CA ALA A 362 2.24 -7.92 4.70
C ALA A 362 3.53 -7.09 4.55
N GLN A 363 4.21 -6.77 5.67
CA GLN A 363 5.50 -6.09 5.65
C GLN A 363 6.60 -6.96 5.04
N GLN A 364 6.72 -8.22 5.46
CA GLN A 364 7.78 -9.10 4.96
C GLN A 364 7.69 -9.33 3.46
N LEU A 365 6.47 -9.43 2.90
CA LEU A 365 6.26 -9.49 1.45
C LEU A 365 6.78 -8.22 0.71
N GLY A 366 6.76 -7.05 1.36
CA GLY A 366 7.29 -5.83 0.76
C GLY A 366 8.80 -5.62 0.93
N GLU A 367 9.43 -6.30 1.89
CA GLU A 367 10.80 -6.01 2.33
C GLU A 367 11.82 -7.10 1.98
N ARG A 368 11.42 -8.38 2.10
CA ARG A 368 12.35 -9.51 1.94
C ARG A 368 12.91 -9.55 0.52
N LYS A 369 14.23 -9.75 0.39
CA LYS A 369 14.89 -9.92 -0.92
C LYS A 369 14.36 -11.13 -1.70
N SER A 370 13.88 -12.15 -1.01
CA SER A 370 13.24 -13.32 -1.61
C SER A 370 11.86 -13.02 -2.19
N SER A 371 11.16 -11.97 -1.71
CA SER A 371 9.80 -11.72 -2.14
C SER A 371 9.74 -11.01 -3.50
N PRO A 372 8.91 -11.48 -4.44
CA PRO A 372 8.67 -10.76 -5.70
C PRO A 372 8.04 -9.38 -5.46
N LEU A 373 7.25 -9.24 -4.39
CA LEU A 373 6.55 -7.99 -4.05
C LEU A 373 7.48 -6.93 -3.44
N ARG A 374 8.77 -7.23 -3.30
CA ARG A 374 9.77 -6.24 -2.89
C ARG A 374 9.79 -5.05 -3.83
N GLY A 375 9.66 -3.85 -3.26
CA GLY A 375 9.56 -2.61 -4.05
C GLY A 375 8.24 -2.42 -4.81
N ARG A 376 7.24 -3.29 -4.57
CA ARG A 376 5.86 -3.14 -5.08
C ARG A 376 4.89 -2.65 -4.00
N VAL A 377 5.20 -2.92 -2.74
CA VAL A 377 4.41 -2.54 -1.56
C VAL A 377 4.87 -1.19 -1.00
N ILE A 378 3.92 -0.28 -0.80
CA ILE A 378 4.09 1.00 -0.13
C ILE A 378 4.08 0.73 1.38
N LEU A 379 5.24 0.85 1.99
CA LEU A 379 5.49 0.45 3.35
C LEU A 379 5.40 1.62 4.34
N GLY A 380 5.75 2.83 3.91
CA GLY A 380 5.75 4.05 4.70
C GLY A 380 5.22 5.26 3.93
N GLU A 381 6.12 6.20 3.64
CA GLU A 381 5.83 7.49 2.98
C GLU A 381 6.27 7.56 1.52
N GLU A 382 6.60 6.41 0.92
CA GLU A 382 7.03 6.36 -0.47
C GLU A 382 5.92 6.87 -1.41
N LYS A 383 6.31 7.61 -2.44
CA LYS A 383 5.35 8.05 -3.47
C LYS A 383 4.96 6.85 -4.32
N SER A 384 3.66 6.65 -4.49
CA SER A 384 3.17 5.59 -5.37
C SER A 384 3.65 5.82 -6.81
N THR A 385 4.18 4.77 -7.42
CA THR A 385 4.47 4.68 -8.86
C THR A 385 3.60 3.61 -9.48
N ASP A 386 3.72 3.36 -10.79
CA ASP A 386 2.95 2.30 -11.44
C ASP A 386 3.28 0.91 -10.88
N ARG A 387 4.55 0.71 -10.49
CA ARG A 387 5.02 -0.54 -9.90
C ARG A 387 4.94 -0.56 -8.38
N LEU A 388 5.15 0.58 -7.72
CA LEU A 388 4.99 0.76 -6.28
C LEU A 388 3.57 1.26 -5.97
N CYS A 389 2.59 0.36 -6.00
CA CYS A 389 1.17 0.73 -5.89
C CYS A 389 0.34 -0.12 -4.93
N ILE A 390 0.92 -1.18 -4.36
CA ILE A 390 0.23 -2.06 -3.42
C ILE A 390 0.39 -1.49 -2.01
N THR A 391 -0.65 -1.51 -1.19
CA THR A 391 -0.63 -0.98 0.18
C THR A 391 -0.60 -2.13 1.18
N LEU A 392 0.03 -1.90 2.34
CA LEU A 392 -0.02 -2.84 3.47
C LEU A 392 -1.45 -3.23 3.84
N ASP A 393 -2.36 -2.27 3.77
CA ASP A 393 -3.78 -2.44 4.09
C ASP A 393 -4.49 -3.40 3.12
N ALA A 394 -4.18 -3.36 1.82
CA ALA A 394 -4.72 -4.29 0.84
C ALA A 394 -4.24 -5.73 1.07
N ILE A 395 -2.95 -5.91 1.34
CA ILE A 395 -2.39 -7.24 1.67
C ILE A 395 -2.98 -7.73 2.99
N ASN A 396 -3.06 -6.87 4.01
CA ASN A 396 -3.64 -7.19 5.31
C ASN A 396 -5.10 -7.67 5.17
N ARG A 397 -5.93 -6.97 4.38
CA ARG A 397 -7.31 -7.42 4.10
C ARG A 397 -7.34 -8.72 3.31
N GLY A 398 -6.43 -8.91 2.37
CA GLY A 398 -6.30 -10.15 1.61
C GLY A 398 -5.97 -11.33 2.51
N ILE A 399 -5.02 -11.17 3.44
CA ILE A 399 -4.65 -12.20 4.41
C ILE A 399 -5.80 -12.48 5.40
N ASP A 400 -6.45 -11.43 5.89
CA ASP A 400 -7.60 -11.53 6.81
C ASP A 400 -8.76 -12.28 6.17
N ARG A 401 -9.20 -11.83 4.99
CA ARG A 401 -10.36 -12.37 4.27
C ARG A 401 -10.07 -13.67 3.53
N GLY A 402 -8.79 -13.97 3.27
CA GLY A 402 -8.30 -15.26 2.81
C GLY A 402 -8.17 -16.29 3.94
N ARG A 403 -8.51 -15.92 5.19
CA ARG A 403 -8.69 -16.85 6.33
C ARG A 403 -7.45 -17.66 6.73
N PHE A 404 -6.25 -17.23 6.33
CA PHE A 404 -4.99 -17.92 6.67
C PHE A 404 -4.73 -18.02 8.17
N ILE A 405 -5.06 -16.98 8.95
CA ILE A 405 -4.75 -16.89 10.39
C ILE A 405 -5.96 -17.22 11.28
N GLY A 406 -7.17 -16.88 10.81
CA GLY A 406 -8.42 -17.14 11.54
C GLY A 406 -8.95 -15.93 12.32
N GLU A 407 -9.92 -16.22 13.18
CA GLU A 407 -10.73 -15.25 13.92
C GLU A 407 -10.54 -15.39 15.43
N PHE A 408 -10.36 -14.25 16.11
CA PHE A 408 -10.00 -14.18 17.52
C PHE A 408 -10.86 -13.12 18.23
N THR A 409 -11.23 -13.40 19.48
CA THR A 409 -11.66 -12.37 20.44
C THR A 409 -10.44 -11.85 21.20
N SER A 410 -10.66 -11.01 22.22
CA SER A 410 -9.57 -10.56 23.09
C SER A 410 -8.92 -11.69 23.91
N SER A 411 -9.65 -12.78 24.16
CA SER A 411 -9.23 -13.84 25.09
C SER A 411 -9.23 -15.25 24.51
N GLU A 412 -9.93 -15.50 23.41
CA GLU A 412 -10.04 -16.83 22.81
C GLU A 412 -9.99 -16.80 21.27
N MET A 413 -9.72 -17.96 20.68
CA MET A 413 -9.80 -18.16 19.23
C MET A 413 -11.17 -18.73 18.86
N LYS A 414 -11.87 -18.09 17.92
CA LYS A 414 -13.19 -18.51 17.43
C LYS A 414 -13.11 -19.52 16.30
N LYS A 415 -12.26 -19.23 15.31
CA LYS A 415 -12.07 -20.07 14.12
C LYS A 415 -10.59 -20.13 13.80
N VAL A 416 -10.06 -21.35 13.71
CA VAL A 416 -8.66 -21.57 13.31
C VAL A 416 -8.52 -21.27 11.82
N GLY A 417 -7.52 -20.48 11.44
CA GLY A 417 -7.19 -20.27 10.03
C GLY A 417 -6.38 -21.42 9.45
N SER A 418 -6.41 -21.55 8.11
CA SER A 418 -5.78 -22.66 7.39
C SER A 418 -4.26 -22.74 7.53
N PHE A 419 -3.60 -21.66 7.94
CA PHE A 419 -2.15 -21.58 8.13
C PHE A 419 -1.73 -21.29 9.58
N TYR A 420 -2.67 -21.08 10.52
CA TYR A 420 -2.31 -20.69 11.89
C TYR A 420 -1.70 -21.85 12.68
N ARG A 421 -0.41 -21.72 13.05
CA ARG A 421 0.38 -22.76 13.74
C ARG A 421 0.48 -22.53 15.25
N GLY A 422 -0.57 -22.00 15.87
CA GLY A 422 -0.66 -21.82 17.33
C GLY A 422 -0.06 -20.51 17.87
N SER A 423 0.99 -19.97 17.25
CA SER A 423 1.58 -18.67 17.62
C SER A 423 2.00 -17.82 16.42
N ASN A 424 2.28 -16.54 16.69
CA ASN A 424 2.81 -15.62 15.69
C ASN A 424 4.16 -16.10 15.13
N GLU A 425 5.07 -16.53 16.01
CA GLU A 425 6.43 -16.98 15.67
C GLU A 425 6.39 -18.23 14.78
N ALA A 426 5.53 -19.18 15.10
CA ALA A 426 5.39 -20.42 14.33
C ALA A 426 4.71 -20.19 12.97
N THR A 427 3.89 -19.15 12.83
CA THR A 427 3.07 -18.90 11.63
C THR A 427 3.73 -17.95 10.63
N LEU A 428 4.44 -16.92 11.11
CA LEU A 428 4.93 -15.81 10.28
C LEU A 428 5.78 -16.27 9.10
N ARG A 429 6.83 -17.04 9.35
CA ARG A 429 7.76 -17.47 8.28
C ARG A 429 7.08 -18.42 7.29
N PRO A 430 6.41 -19.52 7.72
CA PRO A 430 5.77 -20.44 6.79
C PRO A 430 4.71 -19.79 5.88
N LEU A 431 3.85 -18.95 6.45
CA LEU A 431 2.83 -18.25 5.67
C LEU A 431 3.48 -17.26 4.68
N THR A 432 4.49 -16.51 5.11
CA THR A 432 5.20 -15.57 4.23
C THR A 432 5.87 -16.30 3.06
N GLU A 433 6.62 -17.38 3.33
CA GLU A 433 7.30 -18.16 2.29
C GLU A 433 6.31 -18.80 1.30
N PHE A 434 5.18 -19.30 1.79
CA PHE A 434 4.12 -19.85 0.93
C PHE A 434 3.57 -18.77 -0.02
N LEU A 435 3.25 -17.59 0.51
CA LEU A 435 2.75 -16.47 -0.30
C LEU A 435 3.82 -15.95 -1.27
N GLU A 436 5.11 -15.96 -0.89
CA GLU A 436 6.22 -15.66 -1.81
C GLU A 436 6.21 -16.61 -3.02
N TYR A 437 6.06 -17.92 -2.81
CA TYR A 437 5.95 -18.88 -3.91
C TYR A 437 4.72 -18.62 -4.81
N CYS A 438 3.55 -18.33 -4.22
CA CYS A 438 2.35 -18.01 -4.99
C CYS A 438 2.54 -16.77 -5.87
N PHE A 439 3.14 -15.69 -5.34
CA PHE A 439 3.37 -14.48 -6.10
C PHE A 439 4.52 -14.59 -7.10
N ASP A 440 5.55 -15.39 -6.82
CA ASP A 440 6.63 -15.67 -7.78
C ASP A 440 6.05 -16.36 -9.00
N HIS A 441 5.21 -17.37 -8.77
CA HIS A 441 4.53 -18.10 -9.83
C HIS A 441 3.57 -17.21 -10.62
N ALA A 442 2.77 -16.38 -9.95
CA ALA A 442 1.89 -15.43 -10.61
C ALA A 442 2.67 -14.40 -11.46
N ARG A 443 3.80 -13.89 -10.96
CA ARG A 443 4.70 -12.99 -11.72
C ARG A 443 5.18 -13.66 -13.00
N ASP A 444 5.66 -14.89 -12.89
CA ASP A 444 6.28 -15.61 -14.01
C ASP A 444 5.25 -15.97 -15.08
N ARG A 445 3.99 -16.23 -14.68
CA ARG A 445 2.88 -16.51 -15.60
C ARG A 445 2.19 -15.26 -16.16
N LEU A 446 2.32 -14.11 -15.50
CA LEU A 446 1.70 -12.85 -15.90
C LEU A 446 2.74 -11.71 -16.07
N PRO A 447 3.77 -11.88 -16.92
CA PRO A 447 4.87 -10.92 -17.03
C PRO A 447 4.45 -9.54 -17.54
N LEU A 448 3.45 -9.48 -18.43
CA LEU A 448 2.90 -8.21 -18.94
C LEU A 448 2.22 -7.42 -17.82
N GLN A 449 1.32 -8.08 -17.07
CA GLN A 449 0.65 -7.52 -15.89
C GLN A 449 1.66 -7.08 -14.83
N TRP A 450 2.68 -7.90 -14.58
CA TRP A 450 3.73 -7.61 -13.60
C TRP A 450 4.51 -6.34 -13.96
N ASN A 451 4.89 -6.21 -15.23
CA ASN A 451 5.67 -5.08 -15.71
C ASN A 451 4.85 -3.79 -15.76
N ALA A 452 3.54 -3.88 -16.03
CA ALA A 452 2.62 -2.74 -16.05
C ALA A 452 2.24 -2.23 -14.64
N GLY A 453 2.07 -3.12 -13.66
CA GLY A 453 1.60 -2.73 -12.32
C GLY A 453 0.18 -2.14 -12.39
N LYS A 454 -0.02 -0.88 -11.97
CA LYS A 454 -1.30 -0.15 -12.18
C LYS A 454 -1.36 0.64 -13.49
N GLY A 455 -0.30 0.61 -14.30
CA GLY A 455 -0.21 1.25 -15.61
C GLY A 455 -1.19 0.65 -16.63
N GLU A 456 -1.07 1.06 -17.88
CA GLU A 456 -1.88 0.53 -18.98
C GLU A 456 -1.67 -0.98 -19.14
N GLY A 457 -2.77 -1.75 -19.28
CA GLY A 457 -2.74 -3.21 -19.32
C GLY A 457 -2.47 -3.92 -17.99
N GLY A 458 -2.29 -3.20 -16.88
CA GLY A 458 -2.02 -3.78 -15.56
C GLY A 458 -3.22 -3.70 -14.59
N PHE A 459 -3.63 -4.85 -14.02
CA PHE A 459 -4.69 -4.91 -13.00
C PHE A 459 -4.45 -5.92 -11.86
N VAL A 460 -3.72 -7.03 -12.11
CA VAL A 460 -3.51 -8.09 -11.09
C VAL A 460 -2.63 -7.62 -9.94
N PHE A 461 -1.49 -6.99 -10.22
CA PHE A 461 -0.54 -6.54 -9.21
C PHE A 461 -0.83 -5.10 -8.74
N THR A 462 -2.09 -4.87 -8.38
CA THR A 462 -2.62 -3.62 -7.85
C THR A 462 -3.29 -3.88 -6.49
N ASN A 463 -3.79 -2.85 -5.79
CA ASN A 463 -4.49 -3.05 -4.52
C ASN A 463 -5.69 -4.03 -4.64
N PRO A 464 -6.66 -3.84 -5.56
CA PRO A 464 -7.77 -4.78 -5.71
C PRO A 464 -7.33 -6.17 -6.16
N GLY A 465 -6.43 -6.26 -7.13
CA GLY A 465 -5.97 -7.54 -7.67
C GLY A 465 -5.16 -8.36 -6.66
N THR A 466 -4.29 -7.72 -5.88
CA THR A 466 -3.50 -8.40 -4.82
C THR A 466 -4.40 -8.90 -3.71
N GLU A 467 -5.38 -8.09 -3.27
CA GLU A 467 -6.35 -8.50 -2.26
C GLU A 467 -7.22 -9.68 -2.76
N ALA A 468 -7.68 -9.64 -4.02
CA ALA A 468 -8.45 -10.73 -4.62
C ALA A 468 -7.63 -12.01 -4.81
N MET A 469 -6.38 -11.90 -5.27
CA MET A 469 -5.47 -13.03 -5.43
C MET A 469 -5.22 -13.74 -4.10
N LEU A 470 -4.94 -13.00 -3.02
CA LEU A 470 -4.77 -13.56 -1.68
C LEU A 470 -6.03 -14.29 -1.19
N ARG A 471 -7.21 -13.75 -1.48
CA ARG A 471 -8.49 -14.37 -1.09
C ARG A 471 -8.74 -15.67 -1.86
N VAL A 472 -8.51 -15.68 -3.18
CA VAL A 472 -8.61 -16.91 -3.99
C VAL A 472 -7.61 -17.96 -3.51
N VAL A 473 -6.36 -17.58 -3.25
CA VAL A 473 -5.37 -18.53 -2.70
C VAL A 473 -5.86 -19.12 -1.37
N GLY A 474 -6.51 -18.32 -0.52
CA GLY A 474 -7.19 -18.79 0.68
C GLY A 474 -8.31 -19.80 0.38
N ASP A 475 -9.19 -19.49 -0.58
CA ASP A 475 -10.26 -20.39 -1.02
C ASP A 475 -9.72 -21.73 -1.55
N ILE A 476 -8.61 -21.71 -2.30
CA ILE A 476 -7.95 -22.93 -2.82
C ILE A 476 -7.38 -23.77 -1.68
N VAL A 477 -6.73 -23.13 -0.70
CA VAL A 477 -6.17 -23.83 0.46
C VAL A 477 -7.28 -24.48 1.28
N ASP A 478 -8.37 -23.76 1.55
CA ASP A 478 -9.52 -24.28 2.29
C ASP A 478 -10.15 -25.45 1.54
N PHE A 479 -10.37 -25.34 0.22
CA PHE A 479 -10.89 -26.42 -0.63
C PHE A 479 -10.03 -27.70 -0.59
N LEU A 480 -8.71 -27.56 -0.69
CA LEU A 480 -7.79 -28.71 -0.61
C LEU A 480 -7.77 -29.34 0.79
N ALA A 481 -7.91 -28.52 1.83
CA ALA A 481 -7.99 -28.99 3.21
C ALA A 481 -9.29 -29.75 3.49
N ASP A 482 -10.43 -29.25 2.99
CA ASP A 482 -11.75 -29.90 3.13
C ASP A 482 -11.80 -31.25 2.40
N GLN A 483 -11.04 -31.40 1.32
CA GLN A 483 -10.84 -32.69 0.64
C GLN A 483 -9.84 -33.61 1.34
N GLY A 484 -9.20 -33.18 2.44
CA GLY A 484 -8.16 -33.93 3.14
C GLY A 484 -6.85 -34.10 2.37
N LYS A 485 -6.62 -33.30 1.32
CA LYS A 485 -5.41 -33.38 0.48
C LYS A 485 -4.22 -32.59 1.06
N LEU A 486 -4.52 -31.59 1.89
CA LEU A 486 -3.55 -30.63 2.41
C LEU A 486 -3.82 -30.29 3.89
N ASP A 487 -2.77 -30.18 4.71
CA ASP A 487 -2.83 -29.43 5.97
C ASP A 487 -1.66 -28.44 6.05
N ALA A 488 -1.92 -27.19 5.69
CA ALA A 488 -0.91 -26.15 5.64
C ALA A 488 -0.35 -25.75 7.03
N ARG A 489 -0.94 -26.24 8.13
CA ARG A 489 -0.38 -26.07 9.48
C ARG A 489 0.76 -27.04 9.75
N VAL A 490 0.81 -28.16 9.02
CA VAL A 490 1.80 -29.23 9.18
C VAL A 490 2.78 -29.25 8.01
N ASN A 491 2.28 -29.19 6.78
CA ASN A 491 3.10 -29.28 5.57
C ASN A 491 4.10 -28.12 5.44
N THR A 492 5.20 -28.33 4.71
CA THR A 492 6.13 -27.24 4.41
C THR A 492 5.52 -26.26 3.40
N PRO A 493 5.93 -24.97 3.39
CA PRO A 493 5.41 -23.98 2.45
C PRO A 493 5.53 -24.41 0.98
N LYS A 494 6.60 -25.13 0.64
CA LYS A 494 6.87 -25.62 -0.71
C LYS A 494 5.92 -26.76 -1.11
N GLU A 495 5.65 -27.69 -0.21
CA GLU A 495 4.68 -28.78 -0.44
C GLU A 495 3.27 -28.22 -0.57
N THR A 496 2.89 -27.29 0.30
CA THR A 496 1.60 -26.60 0.22
C THR A 496 1.43 -25.86 -1.10
N PHE A 497 2.45 -25.10 -1.51
CA PHE A 497 2.44 -24.42 -2.80
C PHE A 497 2.32 -25.39 -3.98
N ALA A 498 3.00 -26.54 -3.94
CA ALA A 498 2.94 -27.51 -5.03
C ALA A 498 1.51 -27.99 -5.32
N GLN A 499 0.69 -28.23 -4.28
CA GLN A 499 -0.72 -28.59 -4.43
C GLN A 499 -1.58 -27.41 -4.86
N VAL A 500 -1.41 -26.24 -4.22
CA VAL A 500 -2.17 -25.03 -4.54
C VAL A 500 -1.94 -24.59 -6.00
N ARG A 501 -0.73 -24.78 -6.52
CA ARG A 501 -0.36 -24.43 -7.89
C ARG A 501 -1.23 -25.13 -8.94
N GLU A 502 -1.63 -26.38 -8.71
CA GLU A 502 -2.43 -27.16 -9.67
C GLU A 502 -3.80 -26.50 -9.94
N ILE A 503 -4.36 -25.85 -8.92
CA ILE A 503 -5.65 -25.14 -9.00
C ILE A 503 -5.45 -23.66 -9.36
N LEU A 504 -4.32 -23.06 -8.96
CA LEU A 504 -4.00 -21.67 -9.30
C LEU A 504 -3.70 -21.49 -10.80
N ASP A 505 -3.12 -22.51 -11.45
CA ASP A 505 -2.72 -22.45 -12.87
C ASP A 505 -3.88 -22.16 -13.85
N PRO A 506 -5.04 -22.83 -13.75
CA PRO A 506 -6.23 -22.49 -14.54
C PRO A 506 -6.60 -21.01 -14.47
N LEU A 507 -6.60 -20.41 -13.27
CA LEU A 507 -6.87 -18.98 -13.11
C LEU A 507 -5.82 -18.13 -13.83
N LEU A 508 -4.53 -18.40 -13.64
CA LEU A 508 -3.47 -17.61 -14.27
C LEU A 508 -3.52 -17.73 -15.81
N ASN A 509 -3.87 -18.90 -16.33
CA ASN A 509 -4.08 -19.11 -17.77
C ASN A 509 -5.28 -18.32 -18.30
N HIS A 510 -6.34 -18.17 -17.52
CA HIS A 510 -7.50 -17.36 -17.88
C HIS A 510 -7.18 -15.86 -17.87
N LEU A 511 -6.36 -15.39 -16.93
CA LEU A 511 -6.01 -13.96 -16.80
C LEU A 511 -4.94 -13.49 -17.80
N ALA A 512 -4.09 -14.39 -18.29
CA ALA A 512 -2.97 -14.03 -19.19
C ALA A 512 -3.39 -13.44 -20.55
N PRO A 513 -4.41 -13.97 -21.26
CA PRO A 513 -4.80 -13.50 -22.59
C PRO A 513 -5.83 -12.36 -22.60
N LEU A 514 -6.24 -11.83 -21.44
CA LEU A 514 -7.26 -10.78 -21.38
C LEU A 514 -6.86 -9.54 -22.19
N SER A 515 -7.81 -9.02 -22.96
CA SER A 515 -7.64 -7.84 -23.80
C SER A 515 -7.60 -6.54 -22.98
N VAL A 516 -7.23 -5.42 -23.62
CA VAL A 516 -7.22 -4.11 -22.95
C VAL A 516 -8.64 -3.71 -22.54
N GLU A 517 -9.64 -4.09 -23.34
CA GLU A 517 -11.06 -3.91 -23.09
C GLU A 517 -11.52 -4.69 -21.85
N ASP A 518 -11.15 -5.98 -21.76
CA ASP A 518 -11.45 -6.81 -20.58
C ASP A 518 -10.84 -6.21 -19.31
N ILE A 519 -9.58 -5.74 -19.42
CA ILE A 519 -8.86 -5.11 -18.31
C ILE A 519 -9.51 -3.77 -17.90
N ALA A 520 -10.07 -3.03 -18.85
CA ALA A 520 -10.75 -1.77 -18.57
C ALA A 520 -11.99 -1.97 -17.68
N GLU A 521 -12.72 -3.08 -17.84
CA GLU A 521 -13.82 -3.45 -16.95
C GLU A 521 -13.34 -3.56 -15.49
N PHE A 522 -12.28 -4.32 -15.24
CA PHE A 522 -11.69 -4.45 -13.90
C PHE A 522 -11.28 -3.08 -13.33
N LYS A 523 -10.63 -2.23 -14.14
CA LYS A 523 -10.16 -0.91 -13.71
C LYS A 523 -11.30 0.10 -13.48
N SER A 524 -12.51 -0.16 -14.01
CA SER A 524 -13.71 0.66 -13.77
C SER A 524 -14.30 0.47 -12.36
N TRP A 525 -13.91 -0.59 -11.65
CA TRP A 525 -14.45 -0.90 -10.33
C TRP A 525 -13.70 -0.16 -9.23
N PHE A 526 -14.19 1.05 -8.95
CA PHE A 526 -13.65 1.91 -7.91
C PHE A 526 -14.18 1.56 -6.51
N GLY A 527 -13.45 2.01 -5.49
CA GLY A 527 -13.88 1.95 -4.09
C GLY A 527 -13.67 0.60 -3.40
N SER A 528 -14.25 0.47 -2.21
CA SER A 528 -14.06 -0.67 -1.30
C SER A 528 -14.67 -1.98 -1.81
N GLY A 529 -15.60 -1.92 -2.78
CA GLY A 529 -16.21 -3.09 -3.42
C GLY A 529 -15.39 -3.72 -4.54
N GLY A 530 -14.44 -2.99 -5.14
CA GLY A 530 -13.62 -3.46 -6.26
C GLY A 530 -12.93 -4.81 -6.02
N PRO A 531 -12.19 -5.01 -4.91
CA PRO A 531 -11.53 -6.28 -4.62
C PRO A 531 -12.47 -7.49 -4.58
N THR A 532 -13.73 -7.31 -4.17
CA THR A 532 -14.73 -8.38 -4.15
C THR A 532 -15.22 -8.71 -5.56
N LYS A 533 -15.38 -7.72 -6.44
CA LYS A 533 -15.71 -7.98 -7.86
C LYS A 533 -14.58 -8.72 -8.58
N TYR A 534 -13.32 -8.33 -8.33
CA TYR A 534 -12.15 -9.08 -8.81
C TYR A 534 -12.18 -10.53 -8.35
N LEU A 535 -12.40 -10.74 -7.04
CA LEU A 535 -12.50 -12.07 -6.47
C LEU A 535 -13.58 -12.91 -7.18
N ARG A 536 -14.79 -12.37 -7.39
CA ARG A 536 -15.88 -13.13 -8.01
C ARG A 536 -15.56 -13.53 -9.45
N ARG A 537 -14.89 -12.67 -10.23
CA ARG A 537 -14.38 -13.05 -11.57
C ARG A 537 -13.31 -14.14 -11.48
N PHE A 538 -12.38 -14.04 -10.53
CA PHE A 538 -11.33 -15.07 -10.37
C PHE A 538 -11.92 -16.42 -9.92
N GLN A 539 -12.91 -16.40 -9.04
CA GLN A 539 -13.64 -17.60 -8.62
C GLN A 539 -14.42 -18.21 -9.79
N ALA A 540 -15.09 -17.40 -10.61
CA ALA A 540 -15.82 -17.89 -11.79
C ALA A 540 -14.90 -18.68 -12.74
N ALA A 541 -13.71 -18.15 -13.04
CA ALA A 541 -12.73 -18.83 -13.88
C ALA A 541 -12.29 -20.20 -13.31
N LEU A 542 -12.24 -20.34 -11.98
CA LEU A 542 -11.90 -21.60 -11.32
C LEU A 542 -13.09 -22.57 -11.27
N VAL A 543 -14.29 -22.09 -10.95
CA VAL A 543 -15.52 -22.91 -10.90
C VAL A 543 -15.78 -23.58 -12.25
N GLU A 544 -15.48 -22.90 -13.36
CA GLU A 544 -15.62 -23.44 -14.72
C GLU A 544 -14.61 -24.56 -15.04
N CYS A 545 -13.44 -24.56 -14.40
CA CYS A 545 -12.32 -25.43 -14.77
C CYS A 545 -11.96 -26.48 -13.71
N VAL A 546 -12.48 -26.36 -12.48
CA VAL A 546 -12.06 -27.16 -11.33
C VAL A 546 -13.29 -27.80 -10.69
N ASP A 547 -13.43 -29.10 -10.93
CA ASP A 547 -14.57 -29.88 -10.44
C ASP A 547 -14.72 -29.80 -8.92
N GLY A 548 -15.93 -29.45 -8.48
CA GLY A 548 -16.30 -29.35 -7.07
C GLY A 548 -15.78 -28.11 -6.37
N PHE A 549 -15.03 -27.22 -7.03
CA PHE A 549 -14.62 -25.95 -6.45
C PHE A 549 -15.82 -25.01 -6.35
N MET A 550 -16.41 -24.90 -5.16
CA MET A 550 -17.55 -24.03 -4.89
C MET A 550 -17.24 -23.10 -3.71
N PRO A 551 -16.68 -21.91 -3.95
CA PRO A 551 -16.29 -21.01 -2.88
C PRO A 551 -17.49 -20.30 -2.24
N ASP A 552 -17.40 -20.04 -0.94
CA ASP A 552 -18.48 -19.45 -0.14
C ASP A 552 -19.09 -18.18 -0.76
N GLY A 553 -20.42 -18.17 -0.83
CA GLY A 553 -21.24 -17.07 -1.35
C GLY A 553 -21.13 -16.82 -2.86
N PHE A 554 -20.49 -17.70 -3.63
CA PHE A 554 -20.42 -17.56 -5.09
C PHE A 554 -21.79 -17.78 -5.75
N ASP A 555 -22.55 -18.80 -5.33
CA ASP A 555 -23.89 -19.08 -5.86
C ASP A 555 -24.87 -17.93 -5.62
N GLU A 556 -24.88 -17.36 -4.41
CA GLU A 556 -25.71 -16.20 -4.09
C GLU A 556 -25.33 -14.98 -4.95
N TRP A 557 -24.03 -14.76 -5.17
CA TRP A 557 -23.55 -13.68 -6.04
C TRP A 557 -23.99 -13.90 -7.49
N LYS A 558 -23.88 -15.13 -8.00
CA LYS A 558 -24.31 -15.51 -9.35
C LYS A 558 -25.81 -15.24 -9.54
N ALA A 559 -26.64 -15.71 -8.60
CA ALA A 559 -28.08 -15.49 -8.62
C ALA A 559 -28.47 -13.99 -8.55
N ASN A 560 -27.70 -13.18 -7.82
CA ASN A 560 -27.92 -11.73 -7.73
C ASN A 560 -27.50 -10.98 -9.00
N GLN A 561 -26.42 -11.40 -9.67
CA GLN A 561 -26.01 -10.84 -10.97
C GLN A 561 -27.08 -11.06 -12.04
N GLU A 562 -27.70 -12.25 -12.05
CA GLU A 562 -28.78 -12.56 -12.98
C GLU A 562 -29.97 -11.58 -12.86
N LYS A 563 -30.21 -10.96 -11.70
CA LYS A 563 -31.36 -10.07 -11.46
C LYS A 563 -31.05 -8.56 -11.54
N GLN A 564 -29.85 -8.18 -11.98
CA GLN A 564 -29.39 -6.78 -11.88
C GLN A 564 -30.20 -5.77 -12.72
N PHE A 565 -30.78 -6.20 -13.84
CA PHE A 565 -31.54 -5.33 -14.74
C PHE A 565 -33.02 -5.21 -14.37
N ASN A 566 -33.52 -6.04 -13.44
CA ASN A 566 -34.96 -6.19 -13.20
C ASN A 566 -35.60 -4.90 -12.66
N GLN A 567 -34.94 -4.17 -11.77
CA GLN A 567 -35.50 -2.96 -11.15
C GLN A 567 -35.65 -1.82 -12.15
N GLU A 568 -34.63 -1.57 -12.97
CA GLU A 568 -34.67 -0.49 -13.95
C GLU A 568 -35.59 -0.86 -15.13
N SER A 569 -35.57 -2.12 -15.56
CA SER A 569 -36.51 -2.65 -16.56
C SER A 569 -37.96 -2.48 -16.12
N TYR A 570 -38.28 -2.70 -14.84
CA TYR A 570 -39.61 -2.46 -14.29
C TYR A 570 -40.03 -0.99 -14.47
N SER A 571 -39.13 -0.04 -14.19
CA SER A 571 -39.41 1.39 -14.39
C SER A 571 -39.65 1.72 -15.86
N MET A 572 -38.73 1.33 -16.75
CA MET A 572 -38.83 1.64 -18.19
C MET A 572 -40.10 1.09 -18.81
N ILE A 573 -40.52 -0.13 -18.44
CA ILE A 573 -41.76 -0.74 -18.94
C ILE A 573 -42.97 0.08 -18.49
N ASN A 574 -43.04 0.50 -17.23
CA ASN A 574 -44.14 1.34 -16.75
C ASN A 574 -44.21 2.69 -17.47
N ASP A 575 -43.07 3.32 -17.76
CA ASP A 575 -43.03 4.57 -18.52
C ASP A 575 -43.58 4.39 -19.94
N ILE A 576 -43.13 3.32 -20.62
CA ILE A 576 -43.59 2.98 -21.98
C ILE A 576 -45.10 2.67 -21.98
N GLU A 577 -45.59 1.87 -21.03
CA GLU A 577 -47.02 1.54 -20.90
C GLU A 577 -47.87 2.80 -20.69
N ASN A 578 -47.43 3.70 -19.82
CA ASN A 578 -48.13 4.96 -19.56
C ASN A 578 -48.12 5.89 -20.77
N HIS A 579 -47.00 5.99 -21.48
CA HIS A 579 -46.89 6.76 -22.71
C HIS A 579 -47.86 6.21 -23.77
N MET A 580 -47.81 4.91 -24.05
CA MET A 580 -48.71 4.26 -25.01
C MET A 580 -50.18 4.50 -24.67
N LYS A 581 -50.53 4.32 -23.39
CA LYS A 581 -51.89 4.52 -22.89
C LYS A 581 -52.42 5.93 -23.17
N GLN A 582 -51.61 6.95 -22.92
CA GLN A 582 -52.02 8.35 -23.09
C GLN A 582 -52.04 8.75 -24.56
N ASP A 583 -50.97 8.42 -25.30
CA ASP A 583 -50.79 8.86 -26.68
C ASP A 583 -51.79 8.18 -27.63
N ILE A 584 -52.02 6.87 -27.49
CA ILE A 584 -52.99 6.14 -28.31
C ILE A 584 -54.41 6.67 -28.07
N ARG A 585 -54.79 6.93 -26.81
CA ARG A 585 -56.09 7.52 -26.49
C ARG A 585 -56.28 8.87 -27.17
N ARG A 586 -55.29 9.75 -27.04
CA ARG A 586 -55.28 11.08 -27.64
C ARG A 586 -55.43 10.99 -29.15
N ARG A 587 -54.62 10.16 -29.82
CA ARG A 587 -54.67 9.96 -31.28
C ARG A 587 -56.03 9.48 -31.78
N LEU A 588 -56.63 8.51 -31.08
CA LEU A 588 -57.97 8.02 -31.42
C LEU A 588 -59.04 9.11 -31.24
N GLN A 589 -59.00 9.83 -30.12
CA GLN A 589 -59.91 10.96 -29.85
C GLN A 589 -59.74 12.09 -30.88
N ASP A 590 -58.50 12.35 -31.30
CA ASP A 590 -58.22 13.36 -32.31
C ASP A 590 -58.77 12.98 -33.68
N ARG A 591 -58.63 11.72 -34.05
CA ARG A 591 -59.03 11.25 -35.38
C ARG A 591 -60.53 10.99 -35.53
N PHE A 592 -61.16 10.40 -34.52
CA PHE A 592 -62.54 9.94 -34.56
C PHE A 592 -63.50 10.79 -33.71
N ARG A 593 -62.98 11.76 -32.95
CA ARG A 593 -63.78 12.68 -32.12
C ARG A 593 -64.75 11.90 -31.23
N GLY A 594 -66.04 12.24 -31.24
CA GLY A 594 -67.05 11.61 -30.40
C GLY A 594 -67.29 10.12 -30.65
N THR A 595 -66.81 9.54 -31.76
CA THR A 595 -67.02 8.12 -32.08
C THR A 595 -65.77 7.24 -31.89
N TRP A 596 -64.70 7.77 -31.28
CA TRP A 596 -63.41 7.10 -31.15
C TRP A 596 -63.44 5.72 -30.48
N ILE A 597 -64.38 5.48 -29.57
CA ILE A 597 -64.57 4.16 -28.96
C ILE A 597 -65.14 3.17 -29.99
N LYS A 598 -66.17 3.59 -30.74
CA LYS A 598 -66.88 2.72 -31.69
C LYS A 598 -66.03 2.41 -32.92
N ASP A 599 -65.31 3.41 -33.41
CA ASP A 599 -64.60 3.33 -34.69
C ASP A 599 -63.11 3.01 -34.51
N GLY A 600 -62.53 3.32 -33.35
CA GLY A 600 -61.10 3.18 -33.07
C GLY A 600 -60.71 2.01 -32.18
N VAL A 601 -61.64 1.39 -31.45
CA VAL A 601 -61.35 0.33 -30.48
C VAL A 601 -62.09 -0.97 -30.86
N PRO A 602 -61.39 -2.13 -30.93
CA PRO A 602 -62.05 -3.40 -31.17
C PRO A 602 -63.11 -3.72 -30.10
N LYS A 603 -64.31 -4.15 -30.51
CA LYS A 603 -65.41 -4.47 -29.60
C LYS A 603 -65.02 -5.47 -28.50
N ALA A 604 -64.20 -6.47 -28.82
CA ALA A 604 -63.73 -7.47 -27.87
C ALA A 604 -62.82 -6.87 -26.78
N VAL A 605 -61.95 -5.92 -27.16
CA VAL A 605 -61.06 -5.22 -26.23
C VAL A 605 -61.88 -4.34 -25.28
N TYR A 606 -62.83 -3.57 -25.84
CA TYR A 606 -63.74 -2.73 -25.04
C TYR A 606 -64.58 -3.54 -24.06
N ALA A 607 -65.23 -4.62 -24.52
CA ALA A 607 -66.08 -5.45 -23.67
C ALA A 607 -65.30 -6.05 -22.48
N ARG A 608 -64.10 -6.58 -22.73
CA ARG A 608 -63.25 -7.12 -21.64
C ARG A 608 -62.80 -6.03 -20.67
N ALA A 609 -62.38 -4.88 -21.17
CA ALA A 609 -61.92 -3.78 -20.32
C ALA A 609 -63.05 -3.21 -19.45
N GLU A 610 -64.28 -3.13 -19.98
CA GLU A 610 -65.47 -2.78 -19.20
C GLU A 610 -65.82 -3.82 -18.12
N SER A 611 -65.70 -5.12 -18.41
CA SER A 611 -65.87 -6.16 -17.39
C SER A 611 -64.87 -5.99 -16.25
N LEU A 612 -63.59 -5.78 -16.57
CA LEU A 612 -62.55 -5.57 -15.56
C LEU A 612 -62.72 -4.24 -14.81
N ARG A 613 -63.22 -3.19 -15.48
CA ARG A 613 -63.58 -1.92 -14.84
C ARG A 613 -64.67 -2.13 -13.80
N ALA A 614 -65.71 -2.90 -14.12
CA ALA A 614 -66.81 -3.19 -13.20
C ALA A 614 -66.31 -3.92 -11.94
N GLU A 615 -65.42 -4.91 -12.11
CA GLU A 615 -64.77 -5.61 -10.99
C GLU A 615 -63.94 -4.65 -10.13
N LYS A 616 -63.03 -3.87 -10.75
CA LYS A 616 -62.19 -2.90 -10.02
C LYS A 616 -62.99 -1.78 -9.35
N GLN A 617 -64.09 -1.34 -9.97
CA GLN A 617 -64.96 -0.31 -9.42
C GLN A 617 -65.72 -0.80 -8.19
N TYR A 618 -66.06 -2.08 -8.12
CA TYR A 618 -66.67 -2.70 -6.94
C TYR A 618 -65.70 -2.75 -5.75
N GLU A 619 -64.41 -2.96 -6.03
CA GLU A 619 -63.35 -2.98 -5.01
C GLU A 619 -62.79 -1.59 -4.68
N ALA A 620 -63.19 -0.56 -5.42
CA ALA A 620 -62.65 0.78 -5.27
C ALA A 620 -63.17 1.49 -4.00
N PRO A 621 -62.32 2.29 -3.32
CA PRO A 621 -62.75 3.13 -2.20
C PRO A 621 -63.83 4.16 -2.61
N GLU A 622 -64.60 4.60 -1.62
CA GLU A 622 -65.66 5.60 -1.81
C GLU A 622 -65.10 6.89 -2.43
N GLY A 623 -65.72 7.37 -3.51
CA GLY A 623 -65.28 8.55 -4.27
C GLY A 623 -64.28 8.30 -5.41
N VAL A 624 -63.78 7.06 -5.58
CA VAL A 624 -62.89 6.70 -6.70
C VAL A 624 -63.71 6.21 -7.90
N THR A 625 -63.51 6.82 -9.07
CA THR A 625 -64.08 6.35 -10.34
C THR A 625 -62.98 5.75 -11.20
N VAL A 626 -63.17 4.50 -11.62
CA VAL A 626 -62.23 3.77 -12.48
C VAL A 626 -62.66 3.96 -13.94
N ASP A 627 -61.76 4.43 -14.81
CA ASP A 627 -61.98 4.47 -16.26
C ASP A 627 -61.72 3.08 -16.86
N TRP A 628 -62.53 2.65 -17.84
CA TRP A 628 -62.31 1.36 -18.52
C TRP A 628 -60.99 1.39 -19.29
N TRP A 629 -60.57 2.57 -19.75
CA TRP A 629 -59.28 2.75 -20.41
C TRP A 629 -58.09 2.42 -19.48
N ASP A 630 -58.27 2.59 -18.17
CA ASP A 630 -57.27 2.22 -17.16
C ASP A 630 -57.20 0.71 -16.90
N CYS A 631 -58.09 -0.06 -17.53
CA CYS A 631 -58.18 -1.52 -17.39
C CYS A 631 -57.61 -2.28 -18.60
N LEU A 632 -56.94 -1.59 -19.53
CA LEU A 632 -56.27 -2.21 -20.67
C LEU A 632 -54.93 -2.83 -20.27
N TYR A 633 -54.64 -4.02 -20.79
CA TYR A 633 -53.31 -4.63 -20.75
C TYR A 633 -52.46 -4.14 -21.93
N LEU A 634 -51.13 -4.29 -21.83
CA LEU A 634 -50.21 -3.87 -22.88
C LEU A 634 -50.57 -4.43 -24.27
N ILE A 635 -50.95 -5.71 -24.34
CA ILE A 635 -51.32 -6.38 -25.59
C ILE A 635 -52.63 -5.84 -26.22
N ASP A 636 -53.41 -5.08 -25.47
CA ASP A 636 -54.64 -4.48 -25.96
C ASP A 636 -54.35 -3.29 -26.85
N TYR A 637 -53.30 -2.52 -26.54
CA TYR A 637 -52.81 -1.46 -27.42
C TYR A 637 -52.33 -2.01 -28.76
N HIS A 638 -51.68 -3.18 -28.77
CA HIS A 638 -51.35 -3.88 -30.01
C HIS A 638 -52.60 -4.20 -30.84
N SER A 639 -53.66 -4.70 -30.19
CA SER A 639 -54.93 -5.02 -30.86
C SER A 639 -55.66 -3.77 -31.38
N ILE A 640 -55.64 -2.68 -30.61
CA ILE A 640 -56.22 -1.38 -30.97
C ILE A 640 -55.50 -0.79 -32.17
N MET A 641 -54.17 -0.80 -32.17
CA MET A 641 -53.36 -0.26 -33.26
C MET A 641 -53.51 -1.06 -34.57
N GLN A 642 -53.85 -2.35 -34.49
CA GLN A 642 -54.14 -3.18 -35.66
C GLN A 642 -55.58 -3.06 -36.18
N GLN A 643 -56.44 -2.32 -35.50
CA GLN A 643 -57.82 -2.10 -35.93
C GLN A 643 -57.87 -1.20 -37.17
N GLY A 644 -58.65 -1.62 -38.18
CA GLY A 644 -58.88 -0.83 -39.39
C GLY A 644 -57.98 -1.18 -40.57
N SER A 645 -57.80 -0.21 -41.48
CA SER A 645 -57.08 -0.40 -42.74
C SER A 645 -55.62 0.08 -42.64
N LYS A 646 -54.77 -0.35 -43.58
CA LYS A 646 -53.38 0.16 -43.68
C LYS A 646 -53.35 1.69 -43.75
N ALA A 647 -54.26 2.32 -44.49
CA ALA A 647 -54.32 3.78 -44.61
C ALA A 647 -54.55 4.47 -43.26
N LEU A 648 -55.35 3.84 -42.39
CA LEU A 648 -55.60 4.35 -41.04
C LEU A 648 -54.37 4.19 -40.13
N TRP A 649 -53.64 3.07 -40.27
CA TRP A 649 -52.37 2.87 -39.59
C TRP A 649 -51.32 3.91 -40.01
N ASP A 650 -51.17 4.10 -41.33
CA ASP A 650 -50.24 5.07 -41.92
C ASP A 650 -50.55 6.50 -41.43
N GLU A 651 -51.84 6.83 -41.25
CA GLU A 651 -52.30 8.13 -40.75
C GLU A 651 -52.06 8.32 -39.24
N ILE A 652 -52.38 7.32 -38.41
CA ILE A 652 -52.46 7.52 -36.95
C ILE A 652 -51.15 7.14 -36.25
N TYR A 653 -50.48 6.07 -36.69
CA TYR A 653 -49.50 5.37 -35.85
C TYR A 653 -48.13 5.13 -36.52
N ASP A 654 -48.04 5.02 -37.86
CA ASP A 654 -46.82 4.57 -38.54
C ASP A 654 -45.59 5.41 -38.20
N GLU A 655 -45.73 6.73 -38.14
CA GLU A 655 -44.64 7.65 -37.82
C GLU A 655 -44.11 7.46 -36.38
N ALA A 656 -45.02 7.25 -35.42
CA ALA A 656 -44.69 7.23 -33.99
C ALA A 656 -44.37 5.84 -33.45
N TYR A 657 -44.97 4.78 -34.00
CA TYR A 657 -44.91 3.42 -33.44
C TYR A 657 -44.14 2.41 -34.30
N THR A 658 -43.59 2.84 -35.45
CA THR A 658 -42.65 2.03 -36.23
C THR A 658 -41.22 2.30 -35.80
N LEU A 659 -40.58 1.30 -35.18
CA LEU A 659 -39.16 1.41 -34.82
C LEU A 659 -38.28 1.54 -36.06
N PRO A 660 -37.12 2.23 -35.98
CA PRO A 660 -36.19 2.36 -37.10
C PRO A 660 -35.78 1.02 -37.72
N SER A 661 -35.62 -0.03 -36.90
CA SER A 661 -35.32 -1.40 -37.33
C SER A 661 -36.43 -2.02 -38.18
N ASP A 662 -37.68 -1.64 -37.93
CA ASP A 662 -38.87 -2.31 -38.46
C ASP A 662 -39.43 -1.58 -39.70
N ARG A 663 -38.83 -0.46 -40.11
CA ARG A 663 -39.25 0.32 -41.29
C ARG A 663 -39.23 -0.49 -42.60
N LYS A 664 -38.40 -1.54 -42.68
CA LYS A 664 -38.29 -2.43 -43.84
C LYS A 664 -39.26 -3.61 -43.81
N ALA A 665 -40.07 -3.77 -42.77
CA ALA A 665 -41.04 -4.86 -42.69
C ALA A 665 -42.10 -4.76 -43.79
N GLY A 666 -42.31 -5.85 -44.54
CA GLY A 666 -43.20 -5.85 -45.72
C GLY A 666 -44.69 -5.72 -45.38
N ALA A 667 -45.14 -6.27 -44.25
CA ALA A 667 -46.52 -6.13 -43.77
C ALA A 667 -46.59 -5.09 -42.65
N TRP A 668 -47.50 -4.12 -42.75
CA TRP A 668 -47.61 -3.03 -41.77
C TRP A 668 -47.91 -3.53 -40.35
N LYS A 669 -48.66 -4.62 -40.21
CA LYS A 669 -48.94 -5.26 -38.91
C LYS A 669 -47.68 -5.82 -38.22
N SER A 670 -46.68 -6.22 -39.00
CA SER A 670 -45.40 -6.72 -38.47
C SER A 670 -44.55 -5.63 -37.83
N LYS A 671 -44.81 -4.35 -38.12
CA LYS A 671 -44.13 -3.20 -37.49
C LYS A 671 -44.44 -3.04 -36.00
N LEU A 672 -45.43 -3.77 -35.49
CA LEU A 672 -45.85 -3.78 -34.09
C LEU A 672 -45.32 -4.99 -33.30
N SER A 673 -44.45 -5.83 -33.89
CA SER A 673 -43.93 -7.02 -33.22
C SER A 673 -43.22 -6.72 -31.90
N TRP A 674 -42.61 -5.54 -31.78
CA TRP A 674 -41.95 -5.10 -30.55
C TRP A 674 -42.91 -5.00 -29.36
N VAL A 675 -44.21 -4.75 -29.55
CA VAL A 675 -45.19 -4.72 -28.45
C VAL A 675 -45.38 -6.11 -27.85
N VAL A 676 -45.29 -7.15 -28.68
CA VAL A 676 -45.34 -8.55 -28.23
C VAL A 676 -44.09 -8.87 -27.40
N THR A 677 -42.91 -8.48 -27.89
CA THR A 677 -41.64 -8.62 -27.16
C THR A 677 -41.69 -7.89 -25.81
N LEU A 678 -42.15 -6.64 -25.79
CA LEU A 678 -42.31 -5.86 -24.56
C LEU A 678 -43.22 -6.55 -23.54
N ASN A 679 -44.31 -7.17 -24.00
CA ASN A 679 -45.22 -7.92 -23.14
C ASN A 679 -44.59 -9.18 -22.53
N GLU A 680 -43.68 -9.86 -23.24
CA GLU A 680 -42.93 -10.99 -22.66
C GLU A 680 -41.93 -10.52 -21.59
N VAL A 681 -41.19 -9.44 -21.85
CA VAL A 681 -40.25 -8.87 -20.86
C VAL A 681 -41.00 -8.36 -19.61
N ARG A 682 -42.20 -7.79 -19.77
CA ARG A 682 -43.08 -7.37 -18.67
C ARG A 682 -43.43 -8.53 -17.73
N LYS A 683 -43.72 -9.73 -18.25
CA LYS A 683 -44.07 -10.89 -17.42
C LYS A 683 -42.94 -11.29 -16.48
N LYS A 684 -41.66 -11.10 -16.89
CA LYS A 684 -40.49 -11.39 -16.05
C LYS A 684 -40.36 -10.44 -14.86
N THR A 685 -40.77 -9.19 -15.01
CA THR A 685 -40.57 -8.14 -13.98
C THR A 685 -41.78 -7.90 -13.09
N HIS A 686 -43.00 -8.14 -13.58
CA HIS A 686 -44.26 -7.76 -12.90
C HIS A 686 -45.00 -8.92 -12.21
N HIS A 687 -44.49 -10.15 -12.26
CA HIS A 687 -45.02 -11.30 -11.51
C HIS A 687 -44.10 -11.69 -10.35
N SER A 688 -44.68 -12.00 -9.19
CA SER A 688 -43.95 -12.51 -8.04
C SER A 688 -43.32 -13.87 -8.36
N GLY A 689 -41.99 -13.88 -8.51
CA GLY A 689 -41.21 -15.06 -8.92
C GLY A 689 -40.75 -15.06 -10.38
N GLY A 690 -40.85 -13.91 -11.09
CA GLY A 690 -40.42 -13.80 -12.48
C GLY A 690 -38.91 -13.95 -12.71
N GLU A 691 -38.56 -14.29 -13.95
CA GLU A 691 -37.19 -14.57 -14.40
C GLU A 691 -36.29 -13.32 -14.44
N ALA A 692 -34.98 -13.55 -14.58
CA ALA A 692 -33.98 -12.52 -14.87
C ALA A 692 -34.23 -11.85 -16.23
N VAL A 693 -34.15 -10.51 -16.27
CA VAL A 693 -34.10 -9.77 -17.55
C VAL A 693 -32.69 -9.88 -18.12
N THR A 694 -32.56 -10.29 -19.38
CA THR A 694 -31.25 -10.41 -20.03
C THR A 694 -30.70 -9.04 -20.46
N GLU A 695 -29.41 -8.94 -20.74
CA GLU A 695 -28.79 -7.70 -21.25
C GLU A 695 -29.40 -7.28 -22.59
N GLU A 696 -29.70 -8.23 -23.48
CA GLU A 696 -30.37 -7.97 -24.76
C GLU A 696 -31.79 -7.41 -24.56
N GLU A 697 -32.55 -7.97 -23.61
CA GLU A 697 -33.90 -7.49 -23.26
C GLU A 697 -33.85 -6.09 -22.64
N TYR A 698 -32.85 -5.82 -21.80
CA TYR A 698 -32.63 -4.50 -21.21
C TYR A 698 -32.24 -3.46 -22.27
N ALA A 699 -31.34 -3.80 -23.21
CA ALA A 699 -30.97 -2.93 -24.33
C ALA A 699 -32.16 -2.65 -25.27
N PHE A 700 -33.04 -3.64 -25.46
CA PHE A 700 -34.31 -3.46 -26.16
C PHE A 700 -35.21 -2.42 -25.47
N LEU A 701 -35.33 -2.49 -24.13
CA LEU A 701 -36.10 -1.48 -23.37
C LEU A 701 -35.49 -0.08 -23.49
N GLN A 702 -34.16 0.06 -23.42
CA GLN A 702 -33.47 1.35 -23.63
C GLN A 702 -33.75 1.93 -25.03
N THR A 703 -33.81 1.07 -26.05
CA THR A 703 -34.14 1.46 -27.42
C THR A 703 -35.55 2.01 -27.51
N LEU A 704 -36.54 1.37 -26.87
CA LEU A 704 -37.91 1.87 -26.82
C LEU A 704 -38.03 3.18 -26.04
N HIS A 705 -37.36 3.28 -24.88
CA HIS A 705 -37.38 4.47 -24.04
C HIS A 705 -36.78 5.69 -24.77
N SER A 706 -35.71 5.45 -25.55
CA SER A 706 -35.12 6.47 -26.43
C SER A 706 -36.04 6.82 -27.61
N HIS A 707 -36.68 5.82 -28.24
CA HIS A 707 -37.59 6.03 -29.37
C HIS A 707 -38.80 6.89 -28.99
N PHE A 708 -39.33 6.72 -27.77
CA PHE A 708 -40.46 7.51 -27.25
C PHE A 708 -40.04 8.76 -26.45
N ASP A 709 -38.74 9.09 -26.42
CA ASP A 709 -38.17 10.24 -25.69
C ASP A 709 -38.57 10.28 -24.20
N LEU A 710 -38.54 9.13 -23.54
CA LEU A 710 -38.96 8.96 -22.14
C LEU A 710 -37.79 9.14 -21.14
N GLY A 711 -36.57 9.40 -21.63
CA GLY A 711 -35.33 9.49 -20.83
C GLY A 711 -35.11 10.80 -20.05
N GLY A 712 -36.13 11.66 -19.96
CA GLY A 712 -36.03 12.96 -19.29
C GLY A 712 -36.19 12.90 -17.77
N THR A 713 -35.07 12.76 -17.04
CA THR A 713 -35.02 13.19 -15.63
C THR A 713 -35.29 14.69 -15.54
N GLY A 714 -36.10 15.10 -14.55
CA GLY A 714 -36.37 16.49 -14.24
C GLY A 714 -35.09 17.31 -14.04
N ARG A 715 -34.70 18.07 -15.06
CA ARG A 715 -34.09 19.39 -14.90
C ARG A 715 -35.21 20.40 -15.09
N ASN A 716 -35.60 21.02 -13.98
CA ASN A 716 -36.47 22.19 -13.94
C ASN A 716 -36.00 23.22 -14.99
N ASP A 717 -36.95 23.65 -15.84
CA ASP A 717 -37.08 25.08 -16.14
C ASP A 717 -37.56 25.83 -14.88
#